data_AF-A0A848GIG7-F1
#
_entry.id   AF-A0A848GIG7-F1
#
_cell.length_a   1.000
_cell.length_b   1.000
_cell.length_c   1.000
_cell.angle_alpha   90.00
_cell.angle_beta   90.00
_cell.angle_gamma   90.00
#
_symmetry.space_group_name_H-M   'P 1'
#
loop_
_entity.id
_entity.type
_entity.pdbx_description
1 polymer ?
#
loop_
_entity_poly.entity_id
_entity_poly.type
_entity_poly.pdbx_seq_one_letter_code
_entity_poly.pdbx_strand_id
1 'polypeptide(L)'
;MAQQYKVSGTVRDAHSQEIIPFATLQFDHTQTGMVSNAEGKFLFELNVIPSDSLLVRVMGYTILKMPVNRTLKEQTINFEVTRSDLSLKTYEIKANVNFALILLKQIVKHKPENNYNRLDNYKYEVYNKLELDMKNLNKEKLSKNRFTKPFAFILDNIDSTSEDKPFLPIFLTESLSDYYFQSSPRKTKEIIKAARTSGIDNESVTKFLGGMYQNINVYNNFIPVFDKQFVSPIHHNGAFYYDYKIADTQYISSQRFIKLNFTPKRKGENTFIGDIWVHDTTYAVMKATLSVPKDANINFVRRVSMVQEFRQLHDSTWFLYKDKFVADFWAPSPKPGKTFDFIGRKSTTYDNVITNDTAATNIFSDKKYPEAVVVLDSARVRKESFWKDNRPEDLSKNEIGIYKMIDTLQRMPLFQKYSNTIRFLATGYKPFGPIEWGPYYYLFSQNRLEGFRLRLDLGTTPKFNKDIYLYGYLAYGFKDNVYKGKVSALWLLKRHPRMYLYGAYTKDLDNGSHYYDEVGTDNIFTLAIRKNGIPQKFLMIEEQRLEFYKEYYSGFSHQITLLHKQARPYEPLPTAEFFPKTISNRDPLTTTEVELKLRWAFHEQFLEGNYYRISLGSKYPITELKYAVGIPGIANSGQQYQRVSLSVSDYIKLPPFGSLYYNVFGGKIFGTVPYTSLEVHPGNEIYYYNKYAFNMMNRFEFLSDQYVGFNVEHTIGNGIFGYIPLIKKLKWRQFWTAKGVVGSLSEPNKKLNLYNGYPFRTLEGNPYLEVGTGIENIFKFLRVDFIWRVAPDVLPDEPANKKFGVFGSFKLQF
;
A
#
# COMPACT_ATOMS: atom_id res chain seq x y z
N MET A 1 -63.97 -18.98 7.29
CA MET A 1 -62.65 -18.71 6.67
C MET A 1 -61.60 -18.88 7.75
N ALA A 2 -60.74 -19.91 7.65
CA ALA A 2 -59.71 -20.15 8.65
C ALA A 2 -58.68 -19.01 8.64
N GLN A 3 -58.26 -18.56 9.82
CA GLN A 3 -57.34 -17.43 9.97
C GLN A 3 -55.92 -17.87 9.61
N GLN A 4 -55.37 -17.31 8.53
CA GLN A 4 -54.06 -17.68 7.98
C GLN A 4 -52.99 -16.69 8.47
N TYR A 5 -51.92 -17.21 9.07
CA TYR A 5 -50.72 -16.49 9.49
C TYR A 5 -49.67 -16.54 8.39
N LYS A 6 -48.97 -15.42 8.15
CA LYS A 6 -47.87 -15.32 7.20
C LYS A 6 -46.56 -14.96 7.89
N VAL A 7 -45.55 -15.80 7.71
CA VAL A 7 -44.18 -15.53 8.15
C VAL A 7 -43.29 -15.50 6.92
N SER A 8 -42.81 -14.32 6.55
CA SER A 8 -41.96 -14.11 5.38
C SER A 8 -40.57 -13.66 5.80
N GLY A 9 -39.61 -13.71 4.88
CA GLY A 9 -38.29 -13.18 5.18
C GLY A 9 -37.26 -13.56 4.14
N THR A 10 -36.02 -13.17 4.41
CA THR A 10 -34.86 -13.46 3.56
C THR A 10 -33.70 -14.01 4.38
N VAL A 11 -32.89 -14.90 3.77
CA VAL A 11 -31.69 -15.46 4.39
C VAL A 11 -30.44 -14.89 3.71
N ARG A 12 -29.54 -14.30 4.49
CA ARG A 12 -28.31 -13.63 4.02
C ARG A 12 -27.10 -14.00 4.87
N ASP A 13 -25.92 -13.88 4.29
CA ASP A 13 -24.65 -13.93 5.02
C ASP A 13 -24.46 -12.62 5.80
N ALA A 14 -24.23 -12.72 7.12
CA ALA A 14 -24.14 -11.57 8.01
C ALA A 14 -22.96 -10.61 7.73
N HIS A 15 -21.95 -11.02 6.96
CA HIS A 15 -20.79 -10.18 6.66
C HIS A 15 -20.77 -9.71 5.22
N SER A 16 -20.95 -10.61 4.24
CA SER A 16 -20.99 -10.18 2.85
C SER A 16 -22.34 -9.57 2.44
N GLN A 17 -23.39 -9.74 3.26
CA GLN A 17 -24.77 -9.34 2.94
C GLN A 17 -25.31 -10.02 1.66
N GLU A 18 -24.64 -11.08 1.21
CA GLU A 18 -25.06 -11.87 0.06
C GLU A 18 -26.22 -12.78 0.43
N ILE A 19 -27.16 -12.89 -0.50
CA ILE A 19 -28.31 -13.78 -0.36
C ILE A 19 -27.84 -15.23 -0.34
N ILE A 20 -28.39 -16.01 0.57
CA ILE A 20 -28.16 -17.45 0.66
C ILE A 20 -29.38 -18.15 0.07
N PRO A 21 -29.27 -18.68 -1.16
CA PRO A 21 -30.35 -19.42 -1.77
C PRO A 21 -30.52 -20.79 -1.09
N PHE A 22 -31.73 -21.33 -1.13
CA PHE A 22 -32.05 -22.69 -0.70
C PHE A 22 -31.63 -23.04 0.73
N ALA A 23 -31.74 -22.07 1.63
CA ALA A 23 -31.54 -22.28 3.06
C ALA A 23 -32.69 -23.12 3.63
N THR A 24 -32.38 -24.09 4.50
CA THR A 24 -33.40 -24.88 5.19
C THR A 24 -33.89 -24.11 6.42
N LEU A 25 -35.19 -23.80 6.47
CA LEU A 25 -35.86 -23.18 7.61
C LEU A 25 -36.77 -24.20 8.31
N GLN A 26 -36.80 -24.18 9.63
CA GLN A 26 -37.60 -25.11 10.43
C GLN A 26 -38.09 -24.44 11.71
N PHE A 27 -39.36 -24.61 12.06
CA PHE A 27 -39.85 -24.19 13.37
C PHE A 27 -39.27 -25.10 14.45
N ASP A 28 -38.67 -24.51 15.47
CA ASP A 28 -37.87 -25.23 16.46
C ASP A 28 -38.69 -26.33 17.15
N HIS A 29 -38.09 -27.51 17.29
CA HIS A 29 -38.73 -28.73 17.82
C HIS A 29 -39.98 -29.24 17.06
N THR A 30 -40.23 -28.80 15.82
CA THR A 30 -41.36 -29.26 15.00
C THR A 30 -40.89 -29.82 13.66
N GLN A 31 -41.75 -30.55 12.94
CA GLN A 31 -41.47 -30.99 11.56
C GLN A 31 -41.86 -29.96 10.50
N THR A 32 -42.44 -28.82 10.91
CA THR A 32 -42.85 -27.75 9.99
C THR A 32 -41.63 -26.96 9.54
N GLY A 33 -41.29 -27.05 8.27
CA GLY A 33 -40.14 -26.36 7.68
C GLY A 33 -40.30 -26.19 6.17
N MET A 34 -39.43 -25.37 5.58
CA MET A 34 -39.38 -25.15 4.13
C MET A 34 -37.95 -24.83 3.69
N VAL A 35 -37.75 -24.74 2.39
CA VAL A 35 -36.50 -24.28 1.79
C VAL A 35 -36.74 -22.92 1.14
N SER A 36 -35.83 -21.97 1.32
CA SER A 36 -35.93 -20.68 0.64
C SER A 36 -35.71 -20.81 -0.87
N ASN A 37 -36.19 -19.83 -1.64
CA ASN A 37 -36.03 -19.84 -3.10
C ASN A 37 -34.63 -19.38 -3.54
N ALA A 38 -34.42 -19.20 -4.86
CA ALA A 38 -33.16 -18.74 -5.44
C ALA A 38 -32.77 -17.32 -5.00
N GLU A 39 -33.74 -16.48 -4.65
CA GLU A 39 -33.52 -15.15 -4.07
C GLU A 39 -33.42 -15.20 -2.53
N GLY A 40 -33.28 -16.38 -1.94
CA GLY A 40 -33.17 -16.62 -0.51
C GLY A 40 -34.40 -16.17 0.29
N LYS A 41 -35.52 -15.92 -0.38
CA LYS A 41 -36.80 -15.55 0.22
C LYS A 41 -37.57 -16.79 0.64
N PHE A 42 -38.32 -16.68 1.72
CA PHE A 42 -39.24 -17.72 2.16
C PHE A 42 -40.59 -17.09 2.56
N LEU A 43 -41.64 -17.89 2.46
CA LEU A 43 -42.99 -17.52 2.85
C LEU A 43 -43.67 -18.76 3.43
N PHE A 44 -43.90 -18.75 4.73
CA PHE A 44 -44.76 -19.72 5.39
C PHE A 44 -46.18 -19.18 5.42
N GLU A 45 -47.13 -19.98 4.93
CA GLU A 45 -48.55 -19.75 5.10
C GLU A 45 -49.11 -20.83 6.03
N LEU A 46 -49.52 -20.44 7.24
CA LEU A 46 -49.81 -21.36 8.33
C LEU A 46 -51.19 -21.09 8.93
N ASN A 47 -51.91 -22.13 9.33
CA ASN A 47 -53.18 -21.96 10.08
C ASN A 47 -52.93 -21.61 11.55
N VAL A 48 -51.80 -22.08 12.10
CA VAL A 48 -51.35 -21.81 13.47
C VAL A 48 -49.83 -21.75 13.47
N ILE A 49 -49.23 -20.81 14.21
CA ILE A 49 -47.78 -20.73 14.40
C ILE A 49 -47.33 -21.86 15.36
N PRO A 50 -46.54 -22.85 14.88
CA PRO A 50 -46.31 -24.11 15.59
C PRO A 50 -45.22 -24.03 16.66
N SER A 51 -44.36 -23.01 16.63
CA SER A 51 -43.28 -22.80 17.60
C SER A 51 -43.05 -21.30 17.82
N ASP A 52 -42.48 -20.93 18.96
CA ASP A 52 -42.10 -19.55 19.28
C ASP A 52 -40.77 -19.12 18.61
N SER A 53 -40.13 -20.06 17.90
CA SER A 53 -38.81 -19.86 17.31
C SER A 53 -38.72 -20.50 15.92
N LEU A 54 -38.11 -19.80 14.98
CA LEU A 54 -37.78 -20.29 13.63
C LEU A 54 -36.26 -20.37 13.53
N LEU A 55 -35.75 -21.54 13.18
CA LEU A 55 -34.32 -21.77 12.98
C LEU A 55 -33.99 -21.91 11.51
N VAL A 56 -32.80 -21.44 11.14
CA VAL A 56 -32.23 -21.62 9.81
C VAL A 56 -30.97 -22.48 9.90
N ARG A 57 -30.87 -23.47 9.02
CA ARG A 57 -29.73 -24.37 8.90
C ARG A 57 -29.18 -24.29 7.48
N VAL A 58 -27.92 -23.88 7.37
CA VAL A 58 -27.19 -23.82 6.09
C VAL A 58 -25.84 -24.51 6.29
N MET A 59 -25.46 -25.38 5.35
CA MET A 59 -24.16 -26.06 5.43
C MET A 59 -23.02 -25.03 5.38
N GLY A 60 -22.08 -25.12 6.33
CA GLY A 60 -20.96 -24.17 6.47
C GLY A 60 -21.26 -22.94 7.32
N TYR A 61 -22.49 -22.80 7.83
CA TYR A 61 -22.92 -21.70 8.69
C TYR A 61 -23.31 -22.20 10.08
N THR A 62 -23.29 -21.30 11.06
CA THR A 62 -23.85 -21.56 12.39
C THR A 62 -25.37 -21.58 12.32
N ILE A 63 -26.02 -22.53 13.00
CA ILE A 63 -27.47 -22.54 13.15
C ILE A 63 -27.89 -21.27 13.90
N LEU A 64 -28.80 -20.49 13.32
CA LEU A 64 -29.37 -19.28 13.93
C LEU A 64 -30.84 -19.54 14.25
N LYS A 65 -31.26 -19.16 15.46
CA LYS A 65 -32.65 -19.24 15.93
C LYS A 65 -33.17 -17.82 16.14
N MET A 66 -34.32 -17.51 15.56
CA MET A 66 -34.99 -16.21 15.68
C MET A 66 -36.35 -16.37 16.34
N PRO A 67 -36.76 -15.47 17.26
CA PRO A 67 -38.08 -15.50 17.87
C PRO A 67 -39.17 -15.20 16.84
N VAL A 68 -40.31 -15.87 16.98
CA VAL A 68 -41.52 -15.70 16.17
C VAL A 68 -42.65 -15.24 17.07
N ASN A 69 -43.30 -14.13 16.72
CA ASN A 69 -44.44 -13.65 17.48
C ASN A 69 -45.71 -14.43 17.08
N ARG A 70 -46.28 -15.19 18.02
CA ARG A 70 -47.42 -16.07 17.77
C ARG A 70 -48.76 -15.32 17.59
N THR A 71 -48.84 -14.04 17.94
CA THR A 71 -50.07 -13.25 17.86
C THR A 71 -50.19 -12.42 16.58
N LEU A 72 -49.06 -12.09 15.94
CA LEU A 72 -49.03 -11.30 14.71
C LEU A 72 -49.50 -12.13 13.51
N LYS A 73 -50.49 -11.61 12.77
CA LYS A 73 -51.00 -12.26 11.55
C LYS A 73 -49.97 -12.26 10.42
N GLU A 74 -49.19 -11.20 10.30
CA GLU A 74 -48.12 -11.08 9.32
C GLU A 74 -46.85 -10.58 10.01
N GLN A 75 -45.73 -11.24 9.76
CA GLN A 75 -44.43 -10.81 10.26
C GLN A 75 -43.32 -11.16 9.28
N THR A 76 -42.28 -10.32 9.27
CA THR A 76 -41.10 -10.51 8.45
C THR A 76 -39.89 -10.78 9.33
N ILE A 77 -39.21 -11.91 9.09
CA ILE A 77 -38.04 -12.36 9.85
C ILE A 77 -36.87 -12.53 8.88
N ASN A 78 -35.93 -11.61 8.88
CA ASN A 78 -34.71 -11.72 8.09
C ASN A 78 -33.62 -12.43 8.91
N PHE A 79 -32.97 -13.43 8.31
CA PHE A 79 -31.89 -14.18 8.92
C PHE A 79 -30.54 -13.72 8.39
N GLU A 80 -29.67 -13.25 9.29
CA GLU A 80 -28.27 -12.96 8.98
C GLU A 80 -27.36 -14.03 9.61
N VAL A 81 -27.00 -15.06 8.84
CA VAL A 81 -26.22 -16.19 9.35
C VAL A 81 -24.71 -15.96 9.21
N THR A 82 -23.94 -16.41 10.21
CA THR A 82 -22.48 -16.29 10.22
C THR A 82 -21.82 -17.62 9.81
N ARG A 83 -20.75 -17.54 9.01
CA ARG A 83 -19.94 -18.71 8.63
C ARG A 83 -19.30 -19.37 9.85
N SER A 84 -19.31 -20.69 9.88
CA SER A 84 -18.71 -21.49 10.93
C SER A 84 -17.23 -21.76 10.63
N ASP A 85 -16.34 -21.47 11.59
CA ASP A 85 -14.91 -21.82 11.52
C ASP A 85 -14.65 -23.29 11.95
N LEU A 86 -15.67 -23.98 12.47
CA LEU A 86 -15.54 -25.34 12.98
C LEU A 86 -15.61 -26.34 11.83
N SER A 87 -14.54 -27.13 11.65
CA SER A 87 -14.61 -28.38 10.91
C SER A 87 -15.74 -29.21 11.53
N LEU A 88 -16.80 -29.47 10.77
CA LEU A 88 -17.87 -30.37 11.22
C LEU A 88 -17.22 -31.68 11.68
N LYS A 89 -17.39 -32.04 12.96
CA LYS A 89 -17.01 -33.36 13.47
C LYS A 89 -17.68 -34.39 12.56
N THR A 90 -16.86 -35.12 11.82
CA THR A 90 -17.27 -36.09 10.82
C THR A 90 -17.85 -37.32 11.50
N TYR A 91 -19.07 -37.70 11.12
CA TYR A 91 -19.40 -39.11 10.99
C TYR A 91 -18.89 -39.52 9.60
N GLU A 92 -17.71 -40.15 9.55
CA GLU A 92 -17.17 -40.71 8.32
C GLU A 92 -17.99 -41.94 7.92
N ILE A 93 -18.76 -41.82 6.84
CA ILE A 93 -19.03 -43.00 6.01
C ILE A 93 -17.79 -43.10 5.11
N LYS A 94 -16.89 -44.05 5.41
CA LYS A 94 -15.70 -44.34 4.61
C LYS A 94 -16.11 -44.85 3.22
N ALA A 95 -16.37 -43.95 2.29
CA ALA A 95 -16.32 -44.28 0.87
C ALA A 95 -14.84 -44.31 0.44
N ASN A 96 -14.40 -45.36 -0.25
CA ASN A 96 -13.00 -45.52 -0.70
C ASN A 96 -12.54 -44.43 -1.70
N VAL A 97 -13.46 -43.60 -2.21
CA VAL A 97 -13.21 -42.59 -3.25
C VAL A 97 -13.73 -41.23 -2.80
N ASN A 98 -12.86 -40.23 -2.77
CA ASN A 98 -13.23 -38.84 -2.48
C ASN A 98 -13.65 -38.11 -3.77
N PHE A 99 -14.95 -38.12 -4.08
CA PHE A 99 -15.51 -37.46 -5.26
C PHE A 99 -15.22 -35.95 -5.32
N ALA A 100 -15.10 -35.29 -4.16
CA ALA A 100 -14.79 -33.87 -4.08
C ALA A 100 -13.38 -33.56 -4.66
N LEU A 101 -12.42 -34.46 -4.40
CA LEU A 101 -11.07 -34.36 -4.97
C LEU A 101 -11.03 -34.68 -6.46
N ILE A 102 -11.89 -35.60 -6.95
CA ILE A 102 -12.02 -35.88 -8.39
C ILE A 102 -12.55 -34.63 -9.10
N LEU A 103 -13.61 -34.02 -8.57
CA LEU A 103 -14.16 -32.78 -9.12
C LEU A 103 -13.11 -31.67 -9.13
N LEU A 104 -12.37 -31.47 -8.02
CA LEU A 104 -11.27 -30.51 -7.98
C LEU A 104 -10.22 -30.76 -9.07
N LYS A 105 -9.83 -32.02 -9.30
CA LYS A 105 -8.87 -32.35 -10.37
C LYS A 105 -9.42 -31.97 -11.75
N GLN A 106 -10.71 -32.16 -12.01
CA GLN A 106 -11.33 -31.74 -13.27
C GLN A 106 -11.38 -30.22 -13.41
N ILE A 107 -11.72 -29.49 -12.34
CA ILE A 107 -11.70 -28.02 -12.32
C ILE A 107 -10.28 -27.51 -12.63
N VAL A 108 -9.27 -28.08 -11.96
CA VAL A 108 -7.86 -27.70 -12.18
C VAL A 108 -7.40 -28.05 -13.60
N LYS A 109 -7.84 -29.18 -14.16
CA LYS A 109 -7.52 -29.58 -15.53
C LYS A 109 -8.09 -28.61 -16.57
N HIS A 110 -9.35 -28.20 -16.43
CA HIS A 110 -10.04 -27.28 -17.36
C HIS A 110 -9.85 -25.80 -16.98
N LYS A 111 -9.01 -25.51 -15.96
CA LYS A 111 -8.68 -24.16 -15.52
C LYS A 111 -8.17 -23.25 -16.65
N PRO A 112 -7.30 -23.70 -17.57
CA PRO A 112 -6.86 -22.85 -18.69
C PRO A 112 -7.98 -22.51 -19.68
N GLU A 113 -8.95 -23.40 -19.85
CA GLU A 113 -10.09 -23.24 -20.77
C GLU A 113 -11.20 -22.35 -20.17
N ASN A 114 -11.41 -22.44 -18.86
CA ASN A 114 -12.45 -21.66 -18.17
C ASN A 114 -11.98 -20.27 -17.70
N ASN A 115 -10.68 -20.00 -17.72
CA ASN A 115 -10.15 -18.71 -17.33
C ASN A 115 -10.27 -17.69 -18.47
N TYR A 116 -11.05 -16.63 -18.27
CA TYR A 116 -11.23 -15.54 -19.26
C TYR A 116 -9.92 -14.84 -19.66
N ASN A 117 -8.83 -14.98 -18.89
CA ASN A 117 -7.50 -14.51 -19.27
C ASN A 117 -6.93 -15.20 -20.52
N ARG A 118 -7.54 -16.30 -21.01
CA ARG A 118 -7.16 -16.95 -22.27
C ARG A 118 -7.56 -16.16 -23.52
N LEU A 119 -8.49 -15.23 -23.39
CA LEU A 119 -9.02 -14.45 -24.51
C LEU A 119 -7.94 -13.51 -25.05
N ASP A 120 -7.87 -13.36 -26.38
CA ASP A 120 -6.85 -12.53 -27.02
C ASP A 120 -7.09 -11.04 -26.81
N ASN A 121 -8.34 -10.62 -26.86
CA ASN A 121 -8.73 -9.27 -26.49
C ASN A 121 -10.18 -9.25 -26.02
N TYR A 122 -10.47 -8.29 -25.15
CA TYR A 122 -11.83 -8.01 -24.71
C TYR A 122 -11.96 -6.55 -24.26
N LYS A 123 -13.19 -6.04 -24.36
CA LYS A 123 -13.61 -4.76 -23.85
C LYS A 123 -14.83 -4.96 -22.96
N TYR A 124 -14.92 -4.23 -21.87
CA TYR A 124 -16.15 -4.15 -21.08
C TYR A 124 -16.31 -2.78 -20.44
N GLU A 125 -17.54 -2.44 -20.08
CA GLU A 125 -17.84 -1.36 -19.16
C GLU A 125 -17.82 -1.90 -17.73
N VAL A 126 -17.24 -1.14 -16.82
CA VAL A 126 -17.14 -1.55 -15.43
C VAL A 126 -17.52 -0.41 -14.51
N TYR A 127 -18.41 -0.74 -13.59
CA TYR A 127 -18.88 0.15 -12.55
C TYR A 127 -18.32 -0.33 -11.20
N ASN A 128 -17.64 0.57 -10.51
CA ASN A 128 -17.05 0.36 -9.20
C ASN A 128 -17.76 1.25 -8.18
N LYS A 129 -18.23 0.64 -7.10
CA LYS A 129 -18.69 1.33 -5.90
C LYS A 129 -17.83 0.90 -4.71
N LEU A 130 -17.22 1.85 -4.03
CA LEU A 130 -16.49 1.61 -2.79
C LEU A 130 -17.09 2.48 -1.67
N GLU A 131 -17.51 1.81 -0.62
CA GLU A 131 -18.09 2.35 0.60
C GLU A 131 -17.16 2.05 1.78
N LEU A 132 -17.05 3.01 2.70
CA LEU A 132 -16.42 2.81 4.00
C LEU A 132 -17.37 3.34 5.07
N ASP A 133 -17.75 2.46 6.00
CA ASP A 133 -18.57 2.83 7.14
C ASP A 133 -17.83 2.63 8.45
N MET A 134 -18.20 3.43 9.43
CA MET A 134 -17.72 3.35 10.79
C MET A 134 -18.76 2.66 11.68
N LYS A 135 -18.34 1.60 12.37
CA LYS A 135 -19.13 0.80 13.32
C LYS A 135 -18.78 1.16 14.77
N ASN A 136 -19.63 0.74 15.70
CA ASN A 136 -19.47 0.90 17.16
C ASN A 136 -19.36 2.37 17.63
N LEU A 137 -20.16 3.26 17.05
CA LEU A 137 -20.25 4.65 17.53
C LEU A 137 -20.97 4.72 18.87
N ASN A 138 -20.29 5.23 19.90
CA ASN A 138 -20.92 5.51 21.18
C ASN A 138 -21.71 6.83 21.10
N LYS A 139 -23.01 6.72 20.80
CA LYS A 139 -23.93 7.86 20.65
C LYS A 139 -23.89 8.79 21.87
N GLU A 140 -23.88 8.24 23.08
CA GLU A 140 -23.84 9.02 24.32
C GLU A 140 -22.54 9.79 24.51
N LYS A 141 -21.38 9.16 24.28
CA LYS A 141 -20.09 9.85 24.38
C LYS A 141 -19.98 10.94 23.34
N LEU A 142 -20.46 10.70 22.11
CA LEU A 142 -20.42 11.69 21.05
C LEU A 142 -21.30 12.90 21.36
N SER A 143 -22.51 12.68 21.89
CA SER A 143 -23.48 13.73 22.20
C SER A 143 -23.18 14.50 23.50
N LYS A 144 -22.51 13.86 24.48
CA LYS A 144 -22.16 14.48 25.77
C LYS A 144 -20.81 15.21 25.76
N ASN A 145 -19.85 14.80 24.93
CA ASN A 145 -18.52 15.42 24.91
C ASN A 145 -18.53 16.78 24.20
N ARG A 146 -18.00 17.82 24.86
CA ARG A 146 -17.93 19.21 24.37
C ARG A 146 -17.26 19.34 22.99
N PHE A 147 -16.31 18.46 22.66
CA PHE A 147 -15.59 18.49 21.38
C PHE A 147 -16.34 17.78 20.24
N THR A 148 -17.24 16.84 20.54
CA THR A 148 -17.94 16.04 19.51
C THR A 148 -19.43 16.33 19.41
N LYS A 149 -20.03 16.98 20.42
CA LYS A 149 -21.44 17.36 20.46
C LYS A 149 -21.93 18.12 19.21
N PRO A 150 -21.15 19.06 18.62
CA PRO A 150 -21.57 19.75 17.40
C PRO A 150 -21.70 18.85 16.17
N PHE A 151 -21.13 17.64 16.20
CA PHE A 151 -21.21 16.64 15.14
C PHE A 151 -22.29 15.59 15.40
N ALA A 152 -23.15 15.78 16.41
CA ALA A 152 -24.18 14.80 16.76
C ALA A 152 -25.22 14.57 15.65
N PHE A 153 -25.46 15.54 14.75
CA PHE A 153 -26.38 15.40 13.60
C PHE A 153 -25.97 14.27 12.64
N ILE A 154 -24.68 13.88 12.64
CA ILE A 154 -24.19 12.73 11.88
C ILE A 154 -24.90 11.45 12.35
N LEU A 155 -25.29 11.38 13.62
CA LEU A 155 -25.98 10.22 14.21
C LEU A 155 -27.40 10.04 13.65
N ASP A 156 -27.99 11.06 13.02
CA ASP A 156 -29.31 10.98 12.39
C ASP A 156 -29.27 10.15 11.10
N ASN A 157 -28.09 9.97 10.51
CA ASN A 157 -27.86 9.13 9.32
C ASN A 157 -27.36 7.72 9.68
N ILE A 158 -27.42 7.33 10.95
CA ILE A 158 -27.08 5.96 11.37
C ILE A 158 -28.22 5.04 10.99
N ASP A 159 -27.92 4.08 10.11
CA ASP A 159 -28.84 2.98 9.88
C ASP A 159 -28.80 2.02 11.06
N SER A 160 -29.97 1.71 11.60
CA SER A 160 -30.18 0.72 12.67
C SER A 160 -31.18 -0.36 12.27
N THR A 161 -31.62 -0.34 11.01
CA THR A 161 -32.71 -1.16 10.47
C THR A 161 -32.24 -2.30 9.58
N SER A 162 -31.01 -2.22 9.03
CA SER A 162 -30.48 -3.19 8.06
C SER A 162 -29.41 -4.14 8.59
N GLU A 163 -28.70 -3.82 9.67
CA GLU A 163 -27.65 -4.67 10.25
C GLU A 163 -27.77 -4.76 11.78
N ASP A 164 -27.29 -5.86 12.36
CA ASP A 164 -27.23 -6.16 13.80
C ASP A 164 -26.51 -5.08 14.65
N LYS A 165 -25.73 -4.19 14.00
CA LYS A 165 -25.06 -3.05 14.64
C LYS A 165 -25.18 -1.77 13.81
N PRO A 166 -25.54 -0.63 14.45
CA PRO A 166 -25.59 0.64 13.76
C PRO A 166 -24.22 1.03 13.19
N PHE A 167 -24.22 1.45 11.93
CA PHE A 167 -23.04 1.96 11.22
C PHE A 167 -23.30 3.36 10.68
N LEU A 168 -22.21 4.10 10.50
CA LEU A 168 -22.22 5.42 9.90
C LEU A 168 -21.33 5.40 8.65
N PRO A 169 -21.91 5.56 7.46
CA PRO A 169 -21.10 5.69 6.27
C PRO A 169 -20.28 6.99 6.28
N ILE A 170 -18.97 6.89 6.05
CA ILE A 170 -18.04 8.03 6.09
C ILE A 170 -17.40 8.33 4.74
N PHE A 171 -17.47 7.41 3.79
CA PHE A 171 -16.89 7.58 2.46
C PHE A 171 -17.64 6.73 1.44
N LEU A 172 -17.99 7.33 0.31
CA LEU A 172 -18.56 6.64 -0.84
C LEU A 172 -17.91 7.18 -2.12
N THR A 173 -17.41 6.27 -2.94
CA THR A 173 -16.90 6.58 -4.27
C THR A 173 -17.54 5.67 -5.31
N GLU A 174 -17.94 6.28 -6.41
CA GLU A 174 -18.49 5.61 -7.58
C GLU A 174 -17.62 5.95 -8.78
N SER A 175 -17.32 4.97 -9.63
CA SER A 175 -16.65 5.20 -10.91
C SER A 175 -17.21 4.29 -12.00
N LEU A 176 -17.32 4.85 -13.19
CA LEU A 176 -17.73 4.14 -14.41
C LEU A 176 -16.60 4.30 -15.44
N SER A 177 -16.09 3.18 -15.93
CA SER A 177 -14.96 3.16 -16.87
C SER A 177 -15.13 2.13 -17.96
N ASP A 178 -14.57 2.42 -19.13
CA ASP A 178 -14.37 1.42 -20.18
C ASP A 178 -13.00 0.77 -20.00
N TYR A 179 -12.97 -0.56 -19.92
CA TYR A 179 -11.75 -1.34 -19.80
C TYR A 179 -11.46 -2.09 -21.09
N TYR A 180 -10.19 -2.15 -21.46
CA TYR A 180 -9.68 -2.75 -22.67
C TYR A 180 -8.48 -3.64 -22.33
N PHE A 181 -8.46 -4.85 -22.88
CA PHE A 181 -7.38 -5.82 -22.71
C PHE A 181 -6.94 -6.40 -24.05
N GLN A 182 -5.64 -6.63 -24.18
CA GLN A 182 -5.02 -7.40 -25.26
C GLN A 182 -3.94 -8.32 -24.65
N SER A 183 -3.90 -9.57 -25.10
CA SER A 183 -2.99 -10.61 -24.60
C SER A 183 -1.57 -10.49 -25.16
N SER A 184 -1.43 -10.15 -26.46
CA SER A 184 -0.17 -10.16 -27.19
C SER A 184 0.03 -8.90 -28.07
N PRO A 185 1.00 -8.01 -27.76
CA PRO A 185 1.67 -7.90 -26.46
C PRO A 185 0.66 -7.54 -25.36
N ARG A 186 0.95 -7.96 -24.13
CA ARG A 186 0.02 -7.74 -23.00
C ARG A 186 -0.16 -6.25 -22.72
N LYS A 187 -1.36 -5.73 -23.00
CA LYS A 187 -1.71 -4.32 -22.80
C LYS A 187 -3.07 -4.21 -22.13
N THR A 188 -3.18 -3.21 -21.25
CA THR A 188 -4.43 -2.88 -20.55
C THR A 188 -4.66 -1.39 -20.63
N LYS A 189 -5.90 -0.98 -20.85
CA LYS A 189 -6.28 0.42 -20.83
C LYS A 189 -7.61 0.59 -20.13
N GLU A 190 -7.72 1.61 -19.31
CA GLU A 190 -8.92 1.98 -18.60
C GLU A 190 -9.20 3.45 -18.89
N ILE A 191 -10.44 3.76 -19.30
CA ILE A 191 -10.89 5.13 -19.54
C ILE A 191 -12.03 5.41 -18.56
N ILE A 192 -11.75 6.22 -17.54
CA ILE A 192 -12.72 6.63 -16.54
C ILE A 192 -13.63 7.71 -17.13
N LYS A 193 -14.90 7.35 -17.39
CA LYS A 193 -15.92 8.20 -18.01
C LYS A 193 -16.65 9.07 -17.01
N ALA A 194 -16.78 8.57 -15.79
CA ALA A 194 -17.40 9.24 -14.67
C ALA A 194 -16.76 8.78 -13.35
N ALA A 195 -16.53 9.70 -12.44
CA ALA A 195 -16.06 9.42 -11.10
C ALA A 195 -16.69 10.42 -10.13
N ARG A 196 -17.25 9.92 -9.03
CA ARG A 196 -17.85 10.71 -7.96
C ARG A 196 -17.32 10.21 -6.64
N THR A 197 -16.62 11.07 -5.91
CA THR A 197 -16.04 10.73 -4.61
C THR A 197 -16.55 11.69 -3.56
N SER A 198 -17.00 11.16 -2.42
CA SER A 198 -17.43 12.00 -1.31
C SER A 198 -16.23 12.63 -0.60
N GLY A 199 -16.16 13.96 -0.60
CA GLY A 199 -15.28 14.74 0.25
C GLY A 199 -13.79 14.84 -0.15
N ILE A 200 -13.27 13.99 -1.04
CA ILE A 200 -11.90 14.09 -1.56
C ILE A 200 -11.96 14.22 -3.09
N ASP A 201 -11.66 15.41 -3.60
CA ASP A 201 -11.54 15.67 -5.05
C ASP A 201 -10.05 15.75 -5.45
N ASN A 202 -9.46 14.59 -5.74
CA ASN A 202 -8.07 14.48 -6.21
C ASN A 202 -8.00 13.45 -7.34
N GLU A 203 -7.46 13.85 -8.49
CA GLU A 203 -7.37 13.01 -9.69
C GLU A 203 -6.51 11.76 -9.47
N SER A 204 -5.42 11.84 -8.72
CA SER A 204 -4.58 10.68 -8.38
C SER A 204 -5.29 9.70 -7.47
N VAL A 205 -6.11 10.18 -6.53
CA VAL A 205 -6.97 9.31 -5.72
C VAL A 205 -8.00 8.62 -6.63
N THR A 206 -8.60 9.34 -7.59
CA THR A 206 -9.51 8.75 -8.58
C THR A 206 -8.82 7.73 -9.49
N LYS A 207 -7.61 8.04 -10.01
CA LYS A 207 -6.80 7.10 -10.82
C LYS A 207 -6.40 5.87 -10.00
N PHE A 208 -6.04 6.06 -8.74
CA PHE A 208 -5.71 4.95 -7.84
C PHE A 208 -6.93 4.08 -7.56
N LEU A 209 -8.10 4.68 -7.30
CA LEU A 209 -9.37 3.99 -7.09
C LEU A 209 -9.89 3.28 -8.35
N GLY A 210 -9.73 3.88 -9.53
CA GLY A 210 -9.95 3.21 -10.82
C GLY A 210 -8.98 2.03 -10.97
N GLY A 211 -7.68 2.27 -10.79
CA GLY A 211 -6.63 1.24 -10.81
C GLY A 211 -6.69 0.20 -9.68
N MET A 212 -7.57 0.36 -8.67
CA MET A 212 -7.86 -0.68 -7.67
C MET A 212 -8.59 -1.89 -8.28
N TYR A 213 -8.74 -1.98 -9.61
CA TYR A 213 -8.83 -3.25 -10.33
C TYR A 213 -7.58 -4.11 -10.09
N GLN A 214 -7.37 -4.56 -8.85
CA GLN A 214 -6.87 -5.91 -8.69
C GLN A 214 -7.93 -6.80 -9.33
N ASN A 215 -7.65 -7.26 -10.54
CA ASN A 215 -8.44 -8.26 -11.24
C ASN A 215 -8.26 -9.55 -10.44
N ILE A 216 -8.96 -9.61 -9.30
CA ILE A 216 -9.01 -10.78 -8.46
C ILE A 216 -9.62 -11.84 -9.34
N ASN A 217 -8.92 -12.94 -9.50
CA ASN A 217 -9.37 -14.01 -10.37
C ASN A 217 -9.14 -15.29 -9.58
N VAL A 218 -10.25 -15.95 -9.21
CA VAL A 218 -10.21 -17.24 -8.50
C VAL A 218 -9.42 -18.31 -9.28
N TYR A 219 -9.35 -18.20 -10.61
CA TYR A 219 -8.53 -19.05 -11.47
C TYR A 219 -7.03 -18.72 -11.43
N ASN A 220 -6.55 -17.76 -10.64
CA ASN A 220 -5.13 -17.68 -10.32
C ASN A 220 -4.78 -18.70 -9.22
N ASN A 221 -3.50 -19.06 -9.09
CA ASN A 221 -3.06 -19.91 -7.98
C ASN A 221 -3.05 -19.15 -6.65
N PHE A 222 -2.74 -17.86 -6.70
CA PHE A 222 -2.74 -16.98 -5.55
C PHE A 222 -3.63 -15.77 -5.82
N ILE A 223 -4.42 -15.43 -4.82
CA ILE A 223 -5.34 -14.30 -4.82
C ILE A 223 -4.74 -13.23 -3.91
N PRO A 224 -4.46 -12.01 -4.42
CA PRO A 224 -4.00 -10.93 -3.57
C PRO A 224 -5.12 -10.47 -2.62
N VAL A 225 -4.81 -10.34 -1.35
CA VAL A 225 -5.67 -9.75 -0.32
C VAL A 225 -4.81 -8.79 0.50
N PHE A 226 -4.98 -7.49 0.26
CA PHE A 226 -4.12 -6.42 0.78
C PHE A 226 -2.63 -6.65 0.41
N ASP A 227 -1.74 -6.70 1.40
CA ASP A 227 -0.31 -6.95 1.27
C ASP A 227 0.06 -8.43 1.06
N LYS A 228 -0.92 -9.34 1.16
CA LYS A 228 -0.69 -10.79 1.19
C LYS A 228 -1.24 -11.52 -0.02
N GLN A 229 -0.69 -12.70 -0.25
CA GLN A 229 -1.08 -13.63 -1.30
C GLN A 229 -1.69 -14.86 -0.64
N PHE A 230 -2.97 -15.09 -0.92
CA PHE A 230 -3.75 -16.20 -0.38
C PHE A 230 -3.85 -17.32 -1.41
N VAL A 231 -3.74 -18.57 -0.97
CA VAL A 231 -3.85 -19.72 -1.87
C VAL A 231 -5.28 -19.82 -2.40
N SER A 232 -5.49 -19.85 -3.71
CA SER A 232 -6.83 -20.05 -4.29
C SER A 232 -7.38 -21.44 -3.92
N PRO A 233 -8.70 -21.61 -3.68
CA PRO A 233 -9.31 -22.93 -3.49
C PRO A 233 -9.21 -23.82 -4.73
N ILE A 234 -8.90 -23.28 -5.90
CA ILE A 234 -8.65 -24.06 -7.14
C ILE A 234 -7.18 -23.96 -7.58
N HIS A 235 -6.27 -23.78 -6.61
CA HIS A 235 -4.84 -23.94 -6.83
C HIS A 235 -4.53 -25.35 -7.39
N HIS A 236 -3.50 -25.48 -8.25
CA HIS A 236 -3.13 -26.79 -8.84
C HIS A 236 -2.92 -27.88 -7.78
N ASN A 237 -2.24 -27.51 -6.68
CA ASN A 237 -2.07 -28.33 -5.47
C ASN A 237 -3.07 -28.00 -4.35
N GLY A 238 -4.32 -27.64 -4.67
CA GLY A 238 -5.33 -27.20 -3.70
C GLY A 238 -5.58 -28.22 -2.58
N ALA A 239 -5.51 -29.52 -2.89
CA ALA A 239 -5.65 -30.63 -1.93
C ALA A 239 -4.59 -30.64 -0.82
N PHE A 240 -3.46 -29.94 -0.98
CA PHE A 240 -2.45 -29.80 0.09
C PHE A 240 -2.86 -28.78 1.15
N TYR A 241 -3.66 -27.78 0.76
CA TYR A 241 -4.05 -26.65 1.61
C TYR A 241 -5.48 -26.80 2.16
N TYR A 242 -6.36 -27.49 1.44
CA TYR A 242 -7.78 -27.54 1.72
C TYR A 242 -8.33 -28.96 1.84
N ASP A 243 -9.33 -29.12 2.71
CA ASP A 243 -10.27 -30.22 2.71
C ASP A 243 -11.51 -29.82 1.91
N TYR A 244 -11.93 -30.68 0.98
CA TYR A 244 -13.06 -30.43 0.07
C TYR A 244 -14.20 -31.40 0.36
N LYS A 245 -15.44 -30.88 0.30
CA LYS A 245 -16.66 -31.68 0.45
C LYS A 245 -17.72 -31.21 -0.54
N ILE A 246 -18.33 -32.15 -1.25
CA ILE A 246 -19.51 -31.85 -2.08
C ILE A 246 -20.67 -31.61 -1.12
N ALA A 247 -21.26 -30.43 -1.21
CA ALA A 247 -22.36 -30.00 -0.35
C ALA A 247 -23.71 -30.37 -0.96
N ASP A 248 -23.88 -30.08 -2.25
CA ASP A 248 -25.15 -30.25 -2.96
C ASP A 248 -24.93 -30.27 -4.48
N THR A 249 -25.95 -30.64 -5.24
CA THR A 249 -26.01 -30.53 -6.70
C THR A 249 -27.39 -30.01 -7.11
N GLN A 250 -27.43 -28.92 -7.87
CA GLN A 250 -28.66 -28.20 -8.18
C GLN A 250 -28.75 -27.82 -9.65
N TYR A 251 -29.97 -27.58 -10.13
CA TYR A 251 -30.22 -27.03 -11.46
C TYR A 251 -30.54 -25.54 -11.36
N ILE A 252 -29.77 -24.70 -12.03
CA ILE A 252 -29.98 -23.25 -12.15
C ILE A 252 -30.15 -22.95 -13.64
N SER A 253 -31.28 -22.37 -14.05
CA SER A 253 -31.56 -22.06 -15.46
C SER A 253 -31.38 -23.27 -16.40
N SER A 254 -31.87 -24.44 -15.98
CA SER A 254 -31.74 -25.73 -16.69
C SER A 254 -30.31 -26.27 -16.87
N GLN A 255 -29.30 -25.64 -16.25
CA GLN A 255 -27.93 -26.13 -16.18
C GLN A 255 -27.63 -26.70 -14.80
N ARG A 256 -26.84 -27.77 -14.74
CA ARG A 256 -26.51 -28.45 -13.49
C ARG A 256 -25.22 -27.91 -12.89
N PHE A 257 -25.27 -27.54 -11.61
CA PHE A 257 -24.15 -27.02 -10.84
C PHE A 257 -23.91 -27.86 -9.59
N ILE A 258 -22.65 -28.11 -9.29
CA ILE A 258 -22.21 -28.82 -8.10
C ILE A 258 -21.63 -27.81 -7.12
N LYS A 259 -22.14 -27.81 -5.88
CA LYS A 259 -21.62 -26.96 -4.81
C LYS A 259 -20.51 -27.69 -4.06
N LEU A 260 -19.31 -27.12 -4.07
CA LEU A 260 -18.12 -27.65 -3.42
C LEU A 260 -17.69 -26.72 -2.28
N ASN A 261 -17.75 -27.20 -1.05
CA ASN A 261 -17.24 -26.49 0.11
C ASN A 261 -15.76 -26.81 0.33
N PHE A 262 -14.98 -25.83 0.79
CA PHE A 262 -13.57 -25.99 1.12
C PHE A 262 -13.22 -25.32 2.44
N THR A 263 -12.35 -25.98 3.22
CA THR A 263 -11.83 -25.48 4.51
C THR A 263 -10.33 -25.70 4.59
N PRO A 264 -9.54 -24.76 5.19
CA PRO A 264 -8.11 -24.94 5.37
C PRO A 264 -7.80 -26.17 6.24
N LYS A 265 -6.83 -26.97 5.81
CA LYS A 265 -6.29 -28.09 6.59
C LYS A 265 -5.52 -27.61 7.82
N ARG A 266 -4.92 -26.42 7.71
CA ARG A 266 -4.02 -25.84 8.70
C ARG A 266 -4.46 -24.44 9.07
N LYS A 267 -4.52 -24.19 10.37
CA LYS A 267 -4.81 -22.88 10.95
C LYS A 267 -3.67 -21.89 10.66
N GLY A 268 -3.98 -20.64 10.37
CA GLY A 268 -3.04 -19.52 10.25
C GLY A 268 -2.25 -19.43 8.95
N GLU A 269 -2.51 -20.31 7.99
CA GLU A 269 -2.03 -20.17 6.62
C GLU A 269 -2.87 -19.12 5.86
N ASN A 270 -2.27 -18.44 4.89
CA ASN A 270 -3.00 -17.50 4.02
C ASN A 270 -3.89 -18.29 3.04
N THR A 271 -5.01 -18.78 3.55
CA THR A 271 -5.98 -19.66 2.87
C THR A 271 -7.39 -19.12 3.10
N PHE A 272 -8.38 -19.66 2.38
CA PHE A 272 -9.78 -19.25 2.49
C PHE A 272 -10.67 -20.35 3.07
N ILE A 273 -11.78 -19.96 3.70
CA ILE A 273 -12.91 -20.84 3.97
C ILE A 273 -14.06 -20.40 3.06
N GLY A 274 -14.77 -21.34 2.46
CA GLY A 274 -15.78 -20.93 1.49
C GLY A 274 -16.43 -22.06 0.72
N ASP A 275 -17.07 -21.67 -0.38
CA ASP A 275 -17.74 -22.56 -1.31
C ASP A 275 -17.61 -22.05 -2.75
N ILE A 276 -17.54 -22.99 -3.69
CA ILE A 276 -17.59 -22.72 -5.13
C ILE A 276 -18.74 -23.51 -5.77
N TRP A 277 -19.43 -22.87 -6.71
CA TRP A 277 -20.44 -23.47 -7.57
C TRP A 277 -19.82 -23.74 -8.92
N VAL A 278 -19.88 -25.00 -9.35
CA VAL A 278 -19.13 -25.49 -10.51
C VAL A 278 -20.12 -26.07 -11.50
N HIS A 279 -20.08 -25.59 -12.75
CA HIS A 279 -20.88 -26.14 -13.84
C HIS A 279 -20.44 -27.57 -14.12
N ASP A 280 -21.38 -28.51 -14.18
CA ASP A 280 -21.07 -29.94 -14.24
C ASP A 280 -20.36 -30.37 -15.54
N THR A 281 -20.70 -29.73 -16.65
CA THR A 281 -20.29 -30.14 -18.00
C THR A 281 -18.94 -29.52 -18.37
N THR A 282 -18.74 -28.23 -18.06
CA THR A 282 -17.51 -27.50 -18.41
C THR A 282 -16.52 -27.41 -17.24
N TYR A 283 -16.92 -27.76 -16.02
CA TYR A 283 -16.15 -27.54 -14.79
C TYR A 283 -15.80 -26.07 -14.51
N ALA A 284 -16.53 -25.13 -15.11
CA ALA A 284 -16.35 -23.69 -14.90
C ALA A 284 -16.92 -23.28 -13.53
N VAL A 285 -16.24 -22.37 -12.86
CA VAL A 285 -16.73 -21.74 -11.64
C VAL A 285 -17.78 -20.68 -12.01
N MET A 286 -19.01 -20.87 -11.57
CA MET A 286 -20.12 -19.91 -11.70
C MET A 286 -20.10 -18.90 -10.55
N LYS A 287 -19.87 -19.35 -9.32
CA LYS A 287 -19.81 -18.49 -8.14
C LYS A 287 -18.75 -18.99 -7.18
N ALA A 288 -17.92 -18.09 -6.67
CA ALA A 288 -16.95 -18.39 -5.63
C ALA A 288 -17.17 -17.44 -4.44
N THR A 289 -17.44 -18.01 -3.27
CA THR A 289 -17.53 -17.26 -2.03
C THR A 289 -16.35 -17.61 -1.15
N LEU A 290 -15.48 -16.63 -0.91
CA LEU A 290 -14.23 -16.78 -0.18
C LEU A 290 -14.30 -15.94 1.10
N SER A 291 -13.95 -16.51 2.25
CA SER A 291 -13.78 -15.76 3.49
C SER A 291 -12.41 -16.04 4.08
N VAL A 292 -11.77 -15.00 4.61
CA VAL A 292 -10.49 -15.15 5.29
C VAL A 292 -10.74 -15.69 6.71
N PRO A 293 -10.07 -16.79 7.11
CA PRO A 293 -10.13 -17.32 8.48
C PRO A 293 -9.71 -16.27 9.51
N LYS A 294 -10.35 -16.26 10.69
CA LYS A 294 -10.07 -15.28 11.76
C LYS A 294 -8.61 -15.29 12.25
N ASP A 295 -7.94 -16.42 12.10
CA ASP A 295 -6.55 -16.66 12.49
C ASP A 295 -5.52 -16.26 11.42
N ALA A 296 -5.96 -15.77 10.26
CA ALA A 296 -5.06 -15.19 9.28
C ALA A 296 -4.34 -13.95 9.85
N ASN A 297 -3.03 -13.85 9.57
CA ASN A 297 -2.21 -12.74 10.05
C ASN A 297 -2.31 -11.50 9.14
N ILE A 298 -3.51 -10.96 8.92
CA ILE A 298 -3.67 -9.65 8.29
C ILE A 298 -3.69 -8.58 9.38
N ASN A 299 -2.97 -7.48 9.13
CA ASN A 299 -2.92 -6.34 10.05
C ASN A 299 -4.21 -5.53 9.95
N PHE A 300 -4.66 -5.03 11.10
CA PHE A 300 -5.86 -4.17 11.19
C PHE A 300 -7.15 -4.72 10.58
N VAL A 301 -7.17 -5.96 10.10
CA VAL A 301 -8.33 -6.60 9.46
C VAL A 301 -8.86 -7.70 10.37
N ARG A 302 -10.18 -7.66 10.61
CA ARG A 302 -10.90 -8.62 11.46
C ARG A 302 -11.53 -9.74 10.64
N ARG A 303 -12.17 -9.38 9.53
CA ARG A 303 -12.88 -10.30 8.63
C ARG A 303 -12.72 -9.78 7.21
N VAL A 304 -12.61 -10.70 6.27
CA VAL A 304 -12.67 -10.41 4.83
C VAL A 304 -13.58 -11.45 4.20
N SER A 305 -14.48 -10.99 3.35
CA SER A 305 -15.27 -11.82 2.46
C SER A 305 -15.13 -11.29 1.04
N MET A 306 -15.11 -12.21 0.09
CA MET A 306 -15.03 -11.93 -1.33
C MET A 306 -16.00 -12.86 -2.04
N VAL A 307 -16.78 -12.32 -2.97
CA VAL A 307 -17.75 -13.07 -3.76
C VAL A 307 -17.51 -12.73 -5.22
N GLN A 308 -17.23 -13.74 -6.03
CA GLN A 308 -17.10 -13.59 -7.47
C GLN A 308 -18.18 -14.39 -8.18
N GLU A 309 -18.87 -13.76 -9.11
CA GLU A 309 -19.90 -14.39 -9.94
C GLU A 309 -19.53 -14.27 -11.40
N PHE A 310 -19.67 -15.37 -12.12
CA PHE A 310 -19.37 -15.52 -13.52
C PHE A 310 -20.66 -15.83 -14.28
N ARG A 311 -20.77 -15.28 -15.49
CA ARG A 311 -21.86 -15.61 -16.41
C ARG A 311 -21.29 -16.13 -17.72
N GLN A 312 -22.08 -16.97 -18.39
CA GLN A 312 -21.76 -17.42 -19.73
C GLN A 312 -22.10 -16.31 -20.74
N LEU A 313 -21.15 -15.99 -21.62
CA LEU A 313 -21.35 -15.09 -22.75
C LEU A 313 -22.01 -15.84 -23.93
N HIS A 314 -22.40 -15.11 -24.98
CA HIS A 314 -23.03 -15.68 -26.18
C HIS A 314 -22.19 -16.77 -26.86
N ASP A 315 -20.86 -16.69 -26.77
CA ASP A 315 -19.89 -17.65 -27.31
C ASP A 315 -19.60 -18.84 -26.38
N SER A 316 -20.41 -19.01 -25.33
CA SER A 316 -20.22 -20.01 -24.26
C SER A 316 -19.02 -19.79 -23.32
N THR A 317 -18.27 -18.69 -23.46
CA THR A 317 -17.16 -18.37 -22.55
C THR A 317 -17.69 -17.87 -21.20
N TRP A 318 -17.11 -18.34 -20.10
CA TRP A 318 -17.41 -17.83 -18.76
C TRP A 318 -16.61 -16.56 -18.48
N PHE A 319 -17.30 -15.47 -18.13
CA PHE A 319 -16.69 -14.18 -17.85
C PHE A 319 -17.16 -13.62 -16.50
N LEU A 320 -16.28 -12.89 -15.81
CA LEU A 320 -16.60 -12.27 -14.52
C LEU A 320 -17.72 -11.24 -14.71
N TYR A 321 -18.81 -11.38 -13.96
CA TYR A 321 -19.99 -10.53 -14.02
C TYR A 321 -20.08 -9.57 -12.84
N LYS A 322 -19.81 -10.07 -11.64
CA LYS A 322 -19.89 -9.30 -10.39
C LYS A 322 -18.81 -9.75 -9.42
N ASP A 323 -18.18 -8.78 -8.76
CA ASP A 323 -17.26 -8.99 -7.64
C ASP A 323 -17.72 -8.14 -6.45
N LYS A 324 -17.71 -8.73 -5.26
CA LYS A 324 -17.97 -8.03 -4.01
C LYS A 324 -16.91 -8.38 -2.99
N PHE A 325 -16.20 -7.37 -2.52
CA PHE A 325 -15.18 -7.48 -1.50
C PHE A 325 -15.60 -6.69 -0.26
N VAL A 326 -15.71 -7.37 0.88
CA VAL A 326 -16.10 -6.78 2.16
C VAL A 326 -15.00 -7.04 3.18
N ALA A 327 -14.54 -6.00 3.86
CA ALA A 327 -13.52 -6.11 4.89
C ALA A 327 -13.87 -5.29 6.13
N ASP A 328 -13.87 -5.94 7.29
CA ASP A 328 -13.96 -5.28 8.59
C ASP A 328 -12.55 -4.90 9.07
N PHE A 329 -12.32 -3.63 9.38
CA PHE A 329 -11.07 -3.08 9.87
C PHE A 329 -11.18 -2.58 11.31
N TRP A 330 -10.05 -2.58 12.00
CA TRP A 330 -9.86 -1.85 13.25
C TRP A 330 -9.09 -0.57 12.96
N ALA A 331 -9.48 0.53 13.62
CA ALA A 331 -8.60 1.70 13.66
C ALA A 331 -7.20 1.29 14.18
N PRO A 332 -6.11 1.75 13.55
CA PRO A 332 -4.76 1.58 14.07
C PRO A 332 -4.67 2.06 15.53
N SER A 333 -4.53 1.13 16.47
CA SER A 333 -4.57 1.42 17.91
C SER A 333 -3.78 0.38 18.72
N PRO A 334 -3.11 0.78 19.82
CA PRO A 334 -2.48 -0.14 20.77
C PRO A 334 -3.47 -1.13 21.42
N LYS A 335 -4.78 -0.83 21.42
CA LYS A 335 -5.85 -1.68 21.93
C LYS A 335 -6.89 -1.98 20.83
N PRO A 336 -6.61 -2.94 19.92
CA PRO A 336 -7.52 -3.30 18.84
C PRO A 336 -8.90 -3.73 19.39
N GLY A 337 -9.99 -3.24 18.78
CA GLY A 337 -11.36 -3.60 19.14
C GLY A 337 -12.02 -2.79 20.28
N LYS A 338 -11.33 -1.81 20.88
CA LYS A 338 -11.92 -0.81 21.81
C LYS A 338 -12.13 0.58 21.19
N THR A 339 -11.74 0.75 19.94
CA THR A 339 -11.80 2.00 19.16
C THR A 339 -12.88 1.89 18.06
N PHE A 340 -12.96 2.88 17.18
CA PHE A 340 -13.80 2.79 15.98
C PHE A 340 -13.41 1.57 15.15
N ASP A 341 -14.43 0.80 14.77
CA ASP A 341 -14.32 -0.26 13.77
C ASP A 341 -14.76 0.33 12.44
N PHE A 342 -14.24 -0.16 11.33
CA PHE A 342 -14.69 0.22 10.00
C PHE A 342 -15.10 -1.00 9.20
N ILE A 343 -16.04 -0.85 8.26
CA ILE A 343 -16.32 -1.84 7.24
C ILE A 343 -16.13 -1.18 5.88
N GLY A 344 -15.26 -1.74 5.05
CA GLY A 344 -15.14 -1.36 3.65
C GLY A 344 -15.92 -2.35 2.79
N ARG A 345 -16.75 -1.84 1.88
CA ARG A 345 -17.44 -2.66 0.86
C ARG A 345 -17.07 -2.14 -0.51
N LYS A 346 -16.48 -2.99 -1.33
CA LYS A 346 -16.25 -2.74 -2.75
C LYS A 346 -17.17 -3.66 -3.54
N SER A 347 -17.98 -3.09 -4.42
CA SER A 347 -18.80 -3.82 -5.38
C SER A 347 -18.40 -3.40 -6.79
N THR A 348 -18.15 -4.37 -7.65
CA THR A 348 -17.77 -4.15 -9.05
C THR A 348 -18.69 -4.97 -9.94
N THR A 349 -19.25 -4.34 -10.98
CA THR A 349 -20.05 -5.02 -12.00
C THR A 349 -19.43 -4.84 -13.37
N TYR A 350 -19.52 -5.87 -14.20
CA TYR A 350 -18.91 -5.96 -15.52
C TYR A 350 -19.99 -6.17 -16.58
N ASP A 351 -20.23 -5.16 -17.40
CA ASP A 351 -21.28 -5.15 -18.42
C ASP A 351 -20.73 -4.81 -19.80
N ASN A 352 -21.57 -5.03 -20.83
CA ASN A 352 -21.21 -4.78 -22.23
C ASN A 352 -19.88 -5.45 -22.62
N VAL A 353 -19.70 -6.72 -22.22
CA VAL A 353 -18.50 -7.52 -22.52
C VAL A 353 -18.51 -7.89 -24.00
N ILE A 354 -17.48 -7.43 -24.72
CA ILE A 354 -17.23 -7.74 -26.12
C ILE A 354 -15.85 -8.38 -26.21
N THR A 355 -15.77 -9.54 -26.86
CA THR A 355 -14.55 -10.32 -27.03
C THR A 355 -14.15 -10.37 -28.49
N ASN A 356 -12.85 -10.45 -28.79
CA ASN A 356 -12.33 -10.58 -30.16
C ASN A 356 -12.73 -9.42 -31.10
N ASP A 357 -12.70 -8.20 -30.60
CA ASP A 357 -13.04 -6.97 -31.34
C ASP A 357 -11.79 -6.13 -31.62
N THR A 358 -11.65 -5.64 -32.86
CA THR A 358 -10.60 -4.70 -33.26
C THR A 358 -10.66 -3.35 -32.53
N ALA A 359 -11.84 -2.92 -32.07
CA ALA A 359 -11.98 -1.76 -31.20
C ALA A 359 -11.25 -1.95 -29.86
N ALA A 360 -11.13 -3.20 -29.38
CA ALA A 360 -10.38 -3.52 -28.17
C ALA A 360 -8.87 -3.34 -28.35
N THR A 361 -8.36 -3.47 -29.59
CA THR A 361 -6.93 -3.33 -29.91
C THR A 361 -6.56 -1.93 -30.41
N ASN A 362 -7.42 -1.28 -31.21
CA ASN A 362 -7.13 0.01 -31.83
C ASN A 362 -6.89 1.12 -30.80
N ILE A 363 -7.55 1.04 -29.65
CA ILE A 363 -7.38 2.03 -28.57
C ILE A 363 -5.94 2.11 -28.08
N PHE A 364 -5.13 1.04 -28.18
CA PHE A 364 -3.74 1.04 -27.72
C PHE A 364 -2.81 1.87 -28.59
N SER A 365 -3.20 2.11 -29.85
CA SER A 365 -2.46 2.94 -30.80
C SER A 365 -2.94 4.40 -30.80
N ASP A 366 -4.03 4.71 -30.10
CA ASP A 366 -4.60 6.04 -30.03
C ASP A 366 -3.72 6.99 -29.19
N LYS A 367 -3.14 7.99 -29.85
CA LYS A 367 -2.30 9.02 -29.23
C LYS A 367 -3.07 9.93 -28.27
N LYS A 368 -4.40 9.97 -28.36
CA LYS A 368 -5.26 10.72 -27.43
C LYS A 368 -5.24 10.11 -26.02
N TYR A 369 -4.97 8.82 -25.90
CA TYR A 369 -5.01 8.07 -24.64
C TYR A 369 -3.67 7.38 -24.37
N PRO A 370 -2.58 8.12 -24.12
CA PRO A 370 -1.24 7.52 -24.00
C PRO A 370 -1.02 6.74 -22.70
N GLU A 371 -1.85 6.97 -21.68
CA GLU A 371 -1.75 6.30 -20.36
C GLU A 371 -2.54 4.99 -20.32
N ALA A 372 -2.15 4.09 -19.41
CA ALA A 372 -2.90 2.87 -19.11
C ALA A 372 -4.21 3.16 -18.36
N VAL A 373 -4.29 4.25 -17.60
CA VAL A 373 -5.51 4.71 -16.93
C VAL A 373 -5.71 6.18 -17.26
N VAL A 374 -6.77 6.52 -17.99
CA VAL A 374 -7.10 7.89 -18.38
C VAL A 374 -8.36 8.34 -17.66
N VAL A 375 -8.32 9.50 -17.03
CA VAL A 375 -9.51 10.18 -16.50
C VAL A 375 -9.95 11.21 -17.52
N LEU A 376 -11.18 11.11 -18.03
CA LEU A 376 -11.72 12.16 -18.90
C LEU A 376 -11.94 13.44 -18.10
N ASP A 377 -11.70 14.61 -18.69
CA ASP A 377 -11.91 15.91 -18.02
C ASP A 377 -13.33 16.07 -17.46
N SER A 378 -14.31 15.52 -18.18
CA SER A 378 -15.73 15.51 -17.79
C SER A 378 -16.08 14.47 -16.71
N ALA A 379 -15.17 13.54 -16.39
CA ALA A 379 -15.48 12.42 -15.50
C ALA A 379 -15.87 12.88 -14.10
N ARG A 380 -15.25 13.95 -13.59
CA ARG A 380 -15.51 14.47 -12.23
C ARG A 380 -16.66 15.47 -12.15
N VAL A 381 -17.24 15.88 -13.29
CA VAL A 381 -18.25 16.96 -13.36
C VAL A 381 -19.61 16.45 -13.89
N ARG A 382 -19.91 15.16 -13.67
CA ARG A 382 -21.18 14.56 -14.14
C ARG A 382 -22.36 14.97 -13.26
N LYS A 383 -23.50 15.29 -13.89
CA LYS A 383 -24.78 15.58 -13.23
C LYS A 383 -25.38 14.32 -12.60
N GLU A 384 -26.29 14.49 -11.64
CA GLU A 384 -26.95 13.38 -10.95
C GLU A 384 -27.79 12.50 -11.89
N SER A 385 -28.40 13.07 -12.93
CA SER A 385 -29.18 12.31 -13.93
C SER A 385 -28.34 11.23 -14.61
N PHE A 386 -27.09 11.55 -14.98
CA PHE A 386 -26.16 10.60 -15.59
C PHE A 386 -25.97 9.35 -14.71
N TRP A 387 -25.87 9.54 -13.39
CA TRP A 387 -25.70 8.44 -12.44
C TRP A 387 -26.99 7.63 -12.24
N LYS A 388 -28.18 8.22 -12.41
CA LYS A 388 -29.43 7.45 -12.36
C LYS A 388 -29.56 6.52 -13.57
N ASP A 389 -29.12 6.97 -14.75
CA ASP A 389 -29.28 6.22 -15.99
C ASP A 389 -28.20 5.13 -16.19
N ASN A 390 -27.01 5.30 -15.63
CA ASN A 390 -25.85 4.42 -15.86
C ASN A 390 -25.47 3.57 -14.64
N ARG A 391 -26.24 3.62 -13.55
CA ARG A 391 -25.94 2.84 -12.34
C ARG A 391 -26.63 1.47 -12.42
N PRO A 392 -25.90 0.35 -12.22
CA PRO A 392 -26.47 -1.00 -12.26
C PRO A 392 -27.51 -1.27 -11.16
N GLU A 393 -27.29 -0.74 -9.96
CA GLU A 393 -28.14 -0.93 -8.78
C GLU A 393 -28.37 0.41 -8.08
N ASP A 394 -29.62 0.73 -7.72
CA ASP A 394 -29.93 1.98 -7.00
C ASP A 394 -29.19 2.09 -5.66
N LEU A 395 -28.84 3.33 -5.30
CA LEU A 395 -28.29 3.62 -3.98
C LEU A 395 -29.37 3.45 -2.91
N SER A 396 -29.00 2.80 -1.81
CA SER A 396 -29.79 2.74 -0.60
C SER A 396 -30.06 4.15 -0.04
N LYS A 397 -31.08 4.26 0.83
CA LYS A 397 -31.42 5.52 1.51
C LYS A 397 -30.21 6.11 2.26
N ASN A 398 -29.37 5.26 2.84
CA ASN A 398 -28.19 5.68 3.57
C ASN A 398 -27.13 6.24 2.64
N GLU A 399 -26.84 5.54 1.54
CA GLU A 399 -25.86 5.96 0.52
C GLU A 399 -26.18 7.33 -0.07
N ILE A 400 -27.47 7.62 -0.30
CA ILE A 400 -27.94 8.96 -0.72
C ILE A 400 -27.69 10.01 0.37
N GLY A 401 -27.90 9.65 1.64
CA GLY A 401 -27.66 10.51 2.80
C GLY A 401 -26.18 10.90 2.98
N ILE A 402 -25.24 10.02 2.59
CA ILE A 402 -23.78 10.24 2.73
C ILE A 402 -23.35 11.53 2.05
N TYR A 403 -23.74 11.73 0.78
CA TYR A 403 -23.31 12.89 0.01
C TYR A 403 -23.73 14.19 0.70
N LYS A 404 -25.00 14.28 1.13
CA LYS A 404 -25.53 15.45 1.84
C LYS A 404 -24.85 15.66 3.19
N MET A 405 -24.61 14.58 3.92
CA MET A 405 -23.94 14.63 5.22
C MET A 405 -22.50 15.14 5.09
N ILE A 406 -21.71 14.58 4.16
CA ILE A 406 -20.32 14.97 3.95
C ILE A 406 -20.22 16.40 3.45
N ASP A 407 -21.08 16.82 2.51
CA ASP A 407 -21.12 18.20 2.03
C ASP A 407 -21.42 19.18 3.18
N THR A 408 -22.34 18.80 4.08
CA THR A 408 -22.66 19.58 5.28
C THR A 408 -21.45 19.64 6.22
N LEU A 409 -20.82 18.50 6.52
CA LEU A 409 -19.63 18.44 7.39
C LEU A 409 -18.48 19.30 6.86
N GLN A 410 -18.22 19.25 5.56
CA GLN A 410 -17.14 20.01 4.95
C GLN A 410 -17.36 21.53 4.96
N ARG A 411 -18.63 21.96 4.93
CA ARG A 411 -19.00 23.39 5.03
C ARG A 411 -19.00 23.91 6.47
N MET A 412 -19.02 23.02 7.48
CA MET A 412 -19.01 23.45 8.88
C MET A 412 -17.66 24.07 9.29
N PRO A 413 -17.63 25.31 9.82
CA PRO A 413 -16.39 25.96 10.25
C PRO A 413 -15.61 25.19 11.32
N LEU A 414 -16.32 24.54 12.25
CA LEU A 414 -15.69 23.75 13.31
C LEU A 414 -14.96 22.51 12.74
N PHE A 415 -15.56 21.84 11.76
CA PHE A 415 -14.94 20.69 11.08
C PHE A 415 -13.68 21.13 10.36
N GLN A 416 -13.74 22.23 9.61
CA GLN A 416 -12.57 22.80 8.94
C GLN A 416 -11.46 23.14 9.93
N LYS A 417 -11.79 23.72 11.09
CA LYS A 417 -10.81 24.01 12.15
C LYS A 417 -10.12 22.74 12.66
N TYR A 418 -10.88 21.68 12.95
CA TYR A 418 -10.33 20.42 13.46
C TYR A 418 -9.52 19.68 12.39
N SER A 419 -10.04 19.56 11.17
CA SER A 419 -9.35 18.96 10.03
C SER A 419 -8.04 19.69 9.74
N ASN A 420 -8.04 21.03 9.72
CA ASN A 420 -6.82 21.83 9.55
C ASN A 420 -5.83 21.65 10.71
N THR A 421 -6.31 21.46 11.94
CA THR A 421 -5.44 21.23 13.10
C THR A 421 -4.79 19.85 13.04
N ILE A 422 -5.56 18.80 12.73
CA ILE A 422 -5.03 17.44 12.55
C ILE A 422 -4.03 17.42 11.39
N ARG A 423 -4.37 18.04 10.25
CA ARG A 423 -3.47 18.19 9.11
C ARG A 423 -2.17 18.91 9.52
N PHE A 424 -2.27 20.02 10.26
CA PHE A 424 -1.10 20.74 10.75
C PHE A 424 -0.20 19.88 11.65
N LEU A 425 -0.78 19.13 12.59
CA LEU A 425 -0.03 18.21 13.46
C LEU A 425 0.60 17.04 12.68
N ALA A 426 -0.09 16.54 11.65
CA ALA A 426 0.37 15.39 10.87
C ALA A 426 1.42 15.75 9.81
N THR A 427 1.23 16.85 9.08
CA THR A 427 2.14 17.24 7.98
C THR A 427 3.18 18.27 8.42
N GLY A 428 2.94 18.97 9.53
CA GLY A 428 3.79 20.07 9.97
C GLY A 428 3.47 21.42 9.32
N TYR A 429 2.63 21.45 8.29
CA TYR A 429 2.37 22.63 7.46
C TYR A 429 1.03 23.30 7.81
N LYS A 430 1.05 24.63 7.89
CA LYS A 430 -0.14 25.46 8.11
C LYS A 430 -0.31 26.46 6.96
N PRO A 431 -1.32 26.29 6.10
CA PRO A 431 -1.58 27.23 5.02
C PRO A 431 -2.26 28.51 5.53
N PHE A 432 -1.79 29.64 5.04
CA PHE A 432 -2.30 30.99 5.26
C PHE A 432 -2.62 31.65 3.90
N GLY A 433 -3.56 31.07 3.15
CA GLY A 433 -3.91 31.55 1.82
C GLY A 433 -2.83 31.18 0.78
N PRO A 434 -2.19 32.15 0.09
CA PRO A 434 -1.16 31.88 -0.93
C PRO A 434 0.18 31.39 -0.34
N ILE A 435 0.41 31.58 0.95
CA ILE A 435 1.64 31.18 1.65
C ILE A 435 1.29 30.09 2.68
N GLU A 436 2.23 29.20 2.97
CA GLU A 436 2.17 28.24 4.07
C GLU A 436 3.43 28.31 4.93
N TRP A 437 3.26 28.07 6.23
CA TRP A 437 4.35 27.96 7.19
C TRP A 437 4.56 26.49 7.55
N GLY A 438 5.81 26.09 7.71
CA GLY A 438 6.18 24.77 8.21
C GLY A 438 7.23 24.08 7.34
N PRO A 439 7.76 22.95 7.81
CA PRO A 439 7.21 22.15 8.92
C PRO A 439 7.56 22.67 10.33
N TYR A 440 6.59 22.65 11.27
CA TYR A 440 6.82 23.15 12.64
C TYR A 440 7.90 22.37 13.42
N TYR A 441 8.14 21.10 13.07
CA TYR A 441 9.10 20.25 13.77
C TYR A 441 10.56 20.60 13.48
N TYR A 442 10.84 21.48 12.51
CA TYR A 442 12.17 22.07 12.31
C TYR A 442 12.36 23.41 13.03
N LEU A 443 11.31 23.97 13.66
CA LEU A 443 11.35 25.30 14.26
C LEU A 443 12.46 25.43 15.31
N PHE A 444 12.63 24.38 16.13
CA PHE A 444 13.64 24.30 17.17
C PHE A 444 14.48 23.05 16.98
N SER A 445 15.80 23.22 16.97
CA SER A 445 16.74 22.10 16.98
C SER A 445 17.96 22.45 17.83
N GLN A 446 18.74 21.43 18.19
CA GLN A 446 19.98 21.62 18.94
C GLN A 446 21.05 20.66 18.44
N ASN A 447 22.27 21.15 18.24
CA ASN A 447 23.42 20.29 17.96
C ASN A 447 24.71 20.85 18.58
N ARG A 448 25.82 20.07 18.50
CA ARG A 448 27.08 20.43 19.14
C ARG A 448 27.72 21.70 18.58
N LEU A 449 27.55 21.98 17.28
CA LEU A 449 28.15 23.12 16.61
C LEU A 449 27.31 24.39 16.75
N GLU A 450 26.04 24.34 16.34
CA GLU A 450 25.12 25.48 16.31
C GLU A 450 24.53 25.83 17.67
N GLY A 451 24.61 24.91 18.65
CA GLY A 451 23.93 25.05 19.93
C GLY A 451 22.43 25.02 19.73
N PHE A 452 21.70 25.94 20.37
CA PHE A 452 20.28 26.16 20.07
C PHE A 452 20.14 26.77 18.68
N ARG A 453 19.26 26.23 17.85
CA ARG A 453 18.99 26.68 16.49
C ARG A 453 17.51 26.98 16.32
N LEU A 454 17.21 28.19 15.85
CA LEU A 454 15.86 28.60 15.46
C LEU A 454 15.78 28.63 13.94
N ARG A 455 14.73 28.04 13.36
CA ARG A 455 14.52 28.00 11.90
C ARG A 455 13.08 28.34 11.54
N LEU A 456 12.90 29.21 10.56
CA LEU A 456 11.60 29.59 10.01
C LEU A 456 11.49 29.15 8.56
N ASP A 457 10.46 28.34 8.26
CA ASP A 457 10.18 27.81 6.93
C ASP A 457 8.92 28.42 6.33
N LEU A 458 8.99 28.83 5.07
CA LEU A 458 7.87 29.37 4.31
C LEU A 458 7.80 28.71 2.92
N GLY A 459 6.58 28.39 2.48
CA GLY A 459 6.30 27.87 1.14
C GLY A 459 5.08 28.55 0.51
N THR A 460 4.85 28.32 -0.78
CA THR A 460 3.63 28.77 -1.47
C THR A 460 2.60 27.64 -1.57
N THR A 461 1.33 28.02 -1.70
CA THR A 461 0.23 27.06 -1.89
C THR A 461 -0.32 27.10 -3.32
N PRO A 462 -1.16 26.14 -3.73
CA PRO A 462 -1.83 26.20 -5.04
C PRO A 462 -2.72 27.43 -5.27
N LYS A 463 -3.02 28.20 -4.21
CA LYS A 463 -3.71 29.49 -4.31
C LYS A 463 -2.80 30.60 -4.84
N PHE A 464 -1.49 30.49 -4.64
CA PHE A 464 -0.51 31.39 -5.26
C PHE A 464 -0.34 31.03 -6.74
N ASN A 465 0.01 29.78 -7.01
CA ASN A 465 0.12 29.25 -8.37
C ASN A 465 0.03 27.72 -8.31
N LYS A 466 -0.74 27.11 -9.22
CA LYS A 466 -0.86 25.65 -9.26
C LYS A 466 0.44 24.98 -9.69
N ASP A 467 1.21 25.61 -10.57
CA ASP A 467 2.36 25.01 -11.25
C ASP A 467 3.71 25.53 -10.75
N ILE A 468 3.73 26.57 -9.92
CA ILE A 468 4.95 27.11 -9.30
C ILE A 468 4.89 26.92 -7.78
N TYR A 469 5.91 26.27 -7.24
CA TYR A 469 6.14 26.13 -5.80
C TYR A 469 7.43 26.85 -5.42
N LEU A 470 7.30 27.89 -4.60
CA LEU A 470 8.42 28.58 -4.00
C LEU A 470 8.52 28.13 -2.54
N TYR A 471 9.73 27.80 -2.11
CA TYR A 471 9.98 27.36 -0.74
C TYR A 471 11.33 27.86 -0.27
N GLY A 472 11.39 28.34 0.97
CA GLY A 472 12.64 28.69 1.61
C GLY A 472 12.57 28.65 3.11
N TYR A 473 13.73 28.60 3.74
CA TYR A 473 13.87 28.72 5.18
C TYR A 473 15.09 29.55 5.56
N LEU A 474 15.01 30.18 6.73
CA LEU A 474 16.11 30.90 7.35
C LEU A 474 16.30 30.36 8.77
N ALA A 475 17.52 30.01 9.11
CA ALA A 475 17.92 29.47 10.40
C ALA A 475 19.07 30.27 11.01
N TYR A 476 19.10 30.33 12.33
CA TYR A 476 20.17 30.97 13.09
C TYR A 476 20.61 30.06 14.23
N GLY A 477 21.91 29.73 14.25
CA GLY A 477 22.56 29.02 15.35
C GLY A 477 23.11 30.01 16.37
N PHE A 478 22.71 29.87 17.63
CA PHE A 478 23.09 30.81 18.69
C PHE A 478 24.50 30.58 19.24
N LYS A 479 25.10 29.40 18.99
CA LYS A 479 26.48 29.10 19.42
C LYS A 479 27.51 29.47 18.36
N ASP A 480 27.21 29.25 17.08
CA ASP A 480 28.12 29.59 15.97
C ASP A 480 27.87 30.99 15.40
N ASN A 481 26.74 31.63 15.73
CA ASN A 481 26.33 32.96 15.26
C ASN A 481 26.22 33.06 13.73
N VAL A 482 25.92 31.95 13.04
CA VAL A 482 25.85 31.89 11.58
C VAL A 482 24.40 31.72 11.10
N TYR A 483 24.00 32.60 10.18
CA TYR A 483 22.76 32.43 9.41
C TYR A 483 22.91 31.34 8.35
N LYS A 484 21.90 30.49 8.27
CA LYS A 484 21.81 29.36 7.33
C LYS A 484 20.45 29.38 6.67
N GLY A 485 20.30 28.82 5.49
CA GLY A 485 19.01 28.87 4.82
C GLY A 485 18.98 28.18 3.48
N LYS A 486 17.77 28.16 2.92
CA LYS A 486 17.49 27.65 1.57
C LYS A 486 16.46 28.54 0.90
N VAL A 487 16.61 28.72 -0.40
CA VAL A 487 15.56 29.23 -1.27
C VAL A 487 15.48 28.31 -2.48
N SER A 488 14.27 27.95 -2.89
CA SER A 488 14.05 27.08 -4.03
C SER A 488 12.76 27.41 -4.76
N ALA A 489 12.76 27.11 -6.05
CA ALA A 489 11.63 27.28 -6.95
C ALA A 489 11.49 26.00 -7.78
N LEU A 490 10.31 25.40 -7.75
CA LEU A 490 9.91 24.30 -8.63
C LEU A 490 8.84 24.83 -9.59
N TRP A 491 9.09 24.73 -10.89
CA TRP A 491 8.14 25.07 -11.93
C TRP A 491 7.75 23.83 -12.74
N LEU A 492 6.51 23.41 -12.58
CA LEU A 492 5.89 22.32 -13.32
C LEU A 492 5.47 22.82 -14.71
N LEU A 493 6.29 22.52 -15.72
CA LEU A 493 5.97 22.83 -17.12
C LEU A 493 4.85 21.92 -17.65
N LYS A 494 4.82 20.66 -17.19
CA LYS A 494 3.79 19.68 -17.51
C LYS A 494 3.62 18.70 -16.36
N ARG A 495 2.36 18.34 -16.02
CA ARG A 495 2.07 17.35 -14.97
C ARG A 495 2.20 15.90 -15.47
N HIS A 496 1.68 15.63 -16.67
CA HIS A 496 1.62 14.27 -17.25
C HIS A 496 2.00 14.24 -18.74
N PRO A 497 3.04 13.47 -19.14
CA PRO A 497 4.10 12.96 -18.28
C PRO A 497 4.88 14.14 -17.68
N ARG A 498 5.48 13.94 -16.52
CA ARG A 498 5.98 15.05 -15.72
C ARG A 498 7.19 15.72 -16.35
N MET A 499 7.15 17.05 -16.43
CA MET A 499 8.25 17.88 -16.89
C MET A 499 8.36 19.12 -16.01
N TYR A 500 9.55 19.38 -15.46
CA TYR A 500 9.75 20.51 -14.55
C TYR A 500 11.15 21.10 -14.65
N LEU A 501 11.23 22.36 -14.21
CA LEU A 501 12.46 23.04 -13.88
C LEU A 501 12.52 23.23 -12.36
N TYR A 502 13.66 22.97 -11.76
CA TYR A 502 13.90 23.19 -10.34
C TYR A 502 15.17 24.03 -10.16
N GLY A 503 15.10 25.04 -9.31
CA GLY A 503 16.25 25.83 -8.90
C GLY A 503 16.32 25.91 -7.38
N ALA A 504 17.50 25.81 -6.81
CA ALA A 504 17.72 25.98 -5.39
C ALA A 504 19.09 26.60 -5.07
N TYR A 505 19.11 27.41 -4.03
CA TYR A 505 20.30 27.82 -3.31
C TYR A 505 20.16 27.37 -1.86
N THR A 506 21.14 26.65 -1.34
CA THR A 506 21.17 26.15 0.03
C THR A 506 22.50 26.50 0.66
N LYS A 507 22.48 27.02 1.89
CA LYS A 507 23.66 27.25 2.71
C LYS A 507 23.37 26.76 4.11
N ASP A 508 23.75 25.52 4.42
CA ASP A 508 23.38 24.89 5.69
C ASP A 508 24.36 23.76 6.07
N LEU A 509 24.24 23.25 7.30
CA LEU A 509 24.98 22.07 7.72
C LEU A 509 24.36 20.81 7.11
N ASP A 510 25.23 19.97 6.56
CA ASP A 510 24.93 18.63 6.08
C ASP A 510 25.81 17.61 6.83
N ASN A 511 25.29 16.39 6.97
CA ASN A 511 26.00 15.27 7.55
C ASN A 511 26.50 14.27 6.49
N GLY A 512 26.51 14.67 5.21
CA GLY A 512 27.16 13.97 4.11
C GLY A 512 26.42 12.74 3.61
N SER A 513 25.09 12.70 3.70
CA SER A 513 24.27 11.61 3.17
C SER A 513 22.96 12.16 2.61
N HIS A 514 22.65 11.80 1.36
CA HIS A 514 21.40 12.19 0.69
C HIS A 514 20.73 10.94 0.12
N TYR A 515 19.77 10.38 0.86
CA TYR A 515 18.83 9.37 0.37
C TYR A 515 17.39 9.85 0.58
N TYR A 516 16.48 9.47 -0.32
CA TYR A 516 15.13 10.03 -0.44
C TYR A 516 14.21 9.87 0.79
N ASP A 517 14.51 8.97 1.76
CA ASP A 517 13.73 8.80 3.00
C ASP A 517 14.55 8.98 4.30
N GLU A 518 15.66 9.71 4.29
CA GLU A 518 16.37 9.99 5.55
C GLU A 518 15.56 10.97 6.42
N VAL A 519 15.29 10.57 7.67
CA VAL A 519 14.83 11.52 8.69
C VAL A 519 15.99 12.45 8.98
N GLY A 520 15.88 13.71 8.53
CA GLY A 520 16.91 14.72 8.75
C GLY A 520 17.36 14.76 10.21
N THR A 521 18.67 14.85 10.42
CA THR A 521 19.30 14.91 11.74
C THR A 521 18.93 16.17 12.53
N ASP A 522 18.24 17.11 11.90
CA ASP A 522 17.68 18.33 12.49
C ASP A 522 16.28 18.09 13.07
N ASN A 523 15.95 16.84 13.40
CA ASN A 523 14.71 16.49 14.06
C ASN A 523 14.96 16.22 15.55
N ILE A 524 14.17 16.85 16.42
CA ILE A 524 14.19 16.71 17.88
C ILE A 524 14.23 15.25 18.37
N PHE A 525 13.69 14.30 17.60
CA PHE A 525 13.68 12.87 17.96
C PHE A 525 15.00 12.15 17.69
N THR A 526 15.85 12.65 16.79
CA THR A 526 17.12 11.98 16.41
C THR A 526 18.20 12.10 17.49
N LEU A 527 18.14 13.15 18.31
CA LEU A 527 19.05 13.35 19.45
C LEU A 527 18.88 12.26 20.51
N ALA A 528 17.66 11.80 20.76
CA ALA A 528 17.34 10.83 21.81
C ALA A 528 17.77 9.39 21.48
N ILE A 529 18.00 9.08 20.19
CA ILE A 529 18.25 7.72 19.70
C ILE A 529 19.63 7.56 19.07
N ARG A 530 20.54 8.52 19.28
CA ARG A 530 21.89 8.49 18.73
C ARG A 530 22.80 7.48 19.46
N LYS A 531 23.73 6.87 18.73
CA LYS A 531 24.74 5.98 19.31
C LYS A 531 25.73 6.76 20.20
N ASN A 532 25.99 6.24 21.39
CA ASN A 532 26.91 6.86 22.35
C ASN A 532 28.36 6.80 21.85
N GLY A 533 29.16 7.83 22.14
CA GLY A 533 30.60 7.85 21.85
C GLY A 533 31.00 8.11 20.39
N ILE A 534 30.05 8.27 19.47
CA ILE A 534 30.35 8.62 18.07
C ILE A 534 30.39 10.14 17.94
N PRO A 535 31.48 10.79 17.46
CA PRO A 535 31.50 12.23 17.26
C PRO A 535 30.58 12.65 16.10
N GLN A 536 29.86 13.76 16.24
CA GLN A 536 29.08 14.33 15.14
C GLN A 536 30.02 14.94 14.10
N LYS A 537 29.78 14.65 12.83
CA LYS A 537 30.57 15.12 11.68
C LYS A 537 29.68 16.01 10.83
N PHE A 538 30.12 17.24 10.62
CA PHE A 538 29.34 18.25 9.91
C PHE A 538 30.15 18.83 8.75
N LEU A 539 29.43 19.12 7.67
CA LEU A 539 29.91 19.83 6.49
C LEU A 539 29.01 21.05 6.32
N MET A 540 29.56 22.27 6.38
CA MET A 540 28.82 23.42 5.88
C MET A 540 28.83 23.34 4.36
N ILE A 541 27.64 23.19 3.77
CA ILE A 541 27.44 23.06 2.33
C ILE A 541 26.80 24.35 1.84
N GLU A 542 27.48 25.00 0.89
CA GLU A 542 26.89 26.04 0.06
C GLU A 542 26.68 25.47 -1.35
N GLU A 543 25.42 25.32 -1.74
CA GLU A 543 24.99 24.61 -2.95
C GLU A 543 24.05 25.47 -3.79
N GLN A 544 24.37 25.59 -5.09
CA GLN A 544 23.49 26.09 -6.13
C GLN A 544 23.14 24.92 -7.05
N ARG A 545 21.85 24.71 -7.28
CA ARG A 545 21.33 23.56 -8.02
C ARG A 545 20.30 24.05 -9.04
N LEU A 546 20.48 23.64 -10.29
CA LEU A 546 19.51 23.80 -11.36
C LEU A 546 19.21 22.42 -11.96
N GLU A 547 17.95 22.06 -12.09
CA GLU A 547 17.53 20.77 -12.62
C GLU A 547 16.47 20.94 -13.70
N PHE A 548 16.62 20.18 -14.77
CA PHE A 548 15.59 19.94 -15.76
C PHE A 548 15.24 18.46 -15.74
N TYR A 549 13.96 18.14 -15.48
CA TYR A 549 13.46 16.78 -15.45
C TYR A 549 12.39 16.60 -16.53
N LYS A 550 12.46 15.48 -17.24
CA LYS A 550 11.43 15.07 -18.19
C LYS A 550 11.19 13.58 -18.17
N GLU A 551 9.93 13.21 -18.03
CA GLU A 551 9.43 11.85 -18.09
C GLU A 551 8.68 11.59 -19.40
N TYR A 552 8.62 10.32 -19.78
CA TYR A 552 7.92 9.81 -20.95
C TYR A 552 6.95 8.70 -20.54
N TYR A 553 5.91 8.48 -21.33
CA TYR A 553 4.91 7.42 -21.08
C TYR A 553 5.48 5.99 -21.06
N SER A 554 6.69 5.78 -21.59
CA SER A 554 7.39 4.49 -21.51
C SER A 554 7.93 4.18 -20.10
N GLY A 555 7.82 5.10 -19.15
CA GLY A 555 8.46 5.01 -17.83
C GLY A 555 9.95 5.40 -17.86
N PHE A 556 10.47 5.80 -19.02
CA PHE A 556 11.78 6.42 -19.12
C PHE A 556 11.71 7.88 -18.66
N SER A 557 12.75 8.34 -17.99
CA SER A 557 12.93 9.74 -17.61
C SER A 557 14.41 10.10 -17.69
N HIS A 558 14.70 11.34 -18.02
CA HIS A 558 16.02 11.90 -17.85
C HIS A 558 15.93 13.17 -17.00
N GLN A 559 16.97 13.37 -16.20
CA GLN A 559 17.19 14.57 -15.42
C GLN A 559 18.59 15.09 -15.69
N ILE A 560 18.69 16.37 -16.01
CA ILE A 560 19.96 17.08 -16.14
C ILE A 560 20.04 18.02 -14.95
N THR A 561 21.11 17.90 -14.17
CA THR A 561 21.37 18.72 -12.99
C THR A 561 22.69 19.46 -13.19
N LEU A 562 22.66 20.78 -13.08
CA LEU A 562 23.86 21.61 -12.91
C LEU A 562 23.99 21.91 -11.42
N LEU A 563 25.13 21.54 -10.85
CA LEU A 563 25.42 21.67 -9.42
C LEU A 563 26.71 22.46 -9.23
N HIS A 564 26.64 23.52 -8.44
CA HIS A 564 27.81 24.17 -7.89
C HIS A 564 27.79 24.01 -6.37
N LYS A 565 28.79 23.34 -5.82
CA LYS A 565 28.83 22.93 -4.41
C LYS A 565 30.18 23.30 -3.81
N GLN A 566 30.13 23.99 -2.67
CA GLN A 566 31.27 24.26 -1.82
C GLN A 566 31.08 23.52 -0.49
N ALA A 567 32.03 22.65 -0.15
CA ALA A 567 32.03 21.93 1.11
C ALA A 567 33.06 22.53 2.08
N ARG A 568 32.63 22.76 3.32
CA ARG A 568 33.47 23.25 4.42
C ARG A 568 33.31 22.31 5.62
N PRO A 569 34.19 21.31 5.74
CA PRO A 569 34.16 20.36 6.86
C PRO A 569 34.53 21.01 8.19
N TYR A 570 33.94 20.51 9.26
CA TYR A 570 34.36 20.81 10.63
C TYR A 570 35.01 19.59 11.28
N GLU A 571 35.80 19.81 12.33
CA GLU A 571 36.37 18.75 13.13
C GLU A 571 35.30 17.73 13.59
N PRO A 572 35.57 16.42 13.47
CA PRO A 572 36.88 15.81 13.21
C PRO A 572 37.23 15.58 11.73
N LEU A 573 36.41 16.05 10.78
CA LEU A 573 36.67 15.84 9.36
C LEU A 573 37.79 16.74 8.84
N PRO A 574 38.59 16.29 7.86
CA PRO A 574 39.70 17.08 7.33
C PRO A 574 39.19 18.31 6.60
N THR A 575 39.70 19.48 6.96
CA THR A 575 39.37 20.78 6.37
C THR A 575 40.10 21.00 5.04
N ALA A 576 39.83 22.14 4.37
CA ALA A 576 40.45 22.47 3.08
C ALA A 576 41.99 22.55 3.14
N GLU A 577 42.58 22.78 4.32
CA GLU A 577 44.03 22.89 4.52
C GLU A 577 44.78 21.58 4.25
N PHE A 578 44.09 20.44 4.40
CA PHE A 578 44.66 19.13 4.15
C PHE A 578 44.73 18.76 2.66
N PHE A 579 44.09 19.54 1.79
CA PHE A 579 44.02 19.25 0.36
C PHE A 579 44.80 20.30 -0.43
N PRO A 580 45.79 19.90 -1.25
CA PRO A 580 46.55 20.85 -2.04
C PRO A 580 45.67 21.51 -3.11
N LYS A 581 45.88 22.80 -3.34
CA LYS A 581 45.28 23.53 -4.45
C LYS A 581 45.94 23.09 -5.76
N THR A 582 45.37 22.09 -6.42
CA THR A 582 46.00 21.43 -7.58
C THR A 582 45.78 22.19 -8.89
N ILE A 583 44.55 22.61 -9.19
CA ILE A 583 44.22 23.22 -10.49
C ILE A 583 44.18 24.75 -10.36
N SER A 584 45.20 25.44 -10.89
CA SER A 584 45.25 26.91 -11.00
C SER A 584 45.03 27.66 -9.68
N ASN A 585 45.53 27.14 -8.55
CA ASN A 585 45.36 27.73 -7.20
C ASN A 585 43.88 27.87 -6.75
N ARG A 586 42.99 27.03 -7.29
CA ARG A 586 41.56 27.01 -6.96
C ARG A 586 41.28 26.19 -5.70
N ASP A 587 40.09 26.35 -5.15
CA ASP A 587 39.67 25.66 -3.93
C ASP A 587 39.40 24.16 -4.19
N PRO A 588 40.12 23.24 -3.52
CA PRO A 588 39.96 21.80 -3.72
C PRO A 588 38.61 21.26 -3.25
N LEU A 589 37.88 21.97 -2.37
CA LEU A 589 36.57 21.55 -1.85
C LEU A 589 35.39 22.28 -2.52
N THR A 590 35.65 23.04 -3.58
CA THR A 590 34.63 23.64 -4.44
C THR A 590 34.54 22.86 -5.75
N THR A 591 33.30 22.53 -6.13
CA THR A 591 32.99 21.64 -7.25
C THR A 591 31.88 22.24 -8.10
N THR A 592 32.07 22.28 -9.40
CA THR A 592 31.00 22.54 -10.36
C THR A 592 30.83 21.29 -11.22
N GLU A 593 29.68 20.62 -11.14
CA GLU A 593 29.39 19.40 -11.91
C GLU A 593 28.10 19.49 -12.71
N VAL A 594 28.08 18.80 -13.85
CA VAL A 594 26.87 18.51 -14.62
C VAL A 594 26.58 17.02 -14.48
N GLU A 595 25.39 16.69 -13.99
CA GLU A 595 24.91 15.32 -13.82
C GLU A 595 23.75 15.02 -14.79
N LEU A 596 23.85 13.90 -15.50
CA LEU A 596 22.77 13.27 -16.26
C LEU A 596 22.31 12.02 -15.51
N LYS A 597 21.07 12.03 -15.03
CA LYS A 597 20.39 10.85 -14.49
C LYS A 597 19.41 10.30 -15.52
N LEU A 598 19.63 9.06 -15.95
CA LEU A 598 18.71 8.28 -16.77
C LEU A 598 18.02 7.26 -15.88
N ARG A 599 16.69 7.22 -15.91
CA ARG A 599 15.90 6.31 -15.09
C ARG A 599 14.83 5.64 -15.93
N TRP A 600 14.68 4.33 -15.77
CA TRP A 600 13.64 3.55 -16.41
C TRP A 600 12.87 2.77 -15.36
N ALA A 601 11.58 3.11 -15.22
CA ALA A 601 10.63 2.50 -14.31
C ALA A 601 9.32 2.23 -15.05
N PHE A 602 9.22 1.07 -15.68
CA PHE A 602 8.08 0.72 -16.51
C PHE A 602 6.80 0.52 -15.68
N HIS A 603 5.67 1.12 -16.05
CA HIS A 603 4.38 1.01 -15.32
C HIS A 603 4.46 1.37 -13.82
N GLU A 604 5.32 2.30 -13.45
CA GLU A 604 5.34 2.84 -12.10
C GLU A 604 4.07 3.64 -11.80
N GLN A 605 3.52 3.46 -10.60
CA GLN A 605 2.31 4.16 -10.15
C GLN A 605 2.69 5.28 -9.18
N PHE A 606 1.98 6.40 -9.25
CA PHE A 606 2.23 7.56 -8.38
C PHE A 606 0.95 8.04 -7.70
N LEU A 607 1.10 8.51 -6.46
CA LEU A 607 0.11 9.33 -5.78
C LEU A 607 0.57 10.79 -5.84
N GLU A 608 -0.15 11.63 -6.57
CA GLU A 608 0.20 13.04 -6.71
C GLU A 608 -0.42 13.91 -5.62
N GLY A 609 0.46 14.69 -4.97
CA GLY A 609 0.07 15.87 -4.22
C GLY A 609 -0.04 17.10 -5.12
N ASN A 610 -0.06 18.28 -4.49
CA ASN A 610 -0.16 19.54 -5.21
C ASN A 610 1.03 19.79 -6.16
N TYR A 611 2.24 19.50 -5.67
CA TYR A 611 3.50 19.73 -6.38
C TYR A 611 4.36 18.48 -6.45
N TYR A 612 4.53 17.76 -5.34
CA TYR A 612 5.31 16.51 -5.28
C TYR A 612 4.43 15.28 -5.50
N ARG A 613 5.05 14.17 -5.90
CA ARG A 613 4.39 12.87 -6.08
C ARG A 613 5.15 11.77 -5.33
N ILE A 614 4.44 10.79 -4.83
CA ILE A 614 5.00 9.63 -4.14
C ILE A 614 4.86 8.43 -5.06
N SER A 615 5.96 7.70 -5.30
CA SER A 615 5.91 6.44 -6.03
C SER A 615 5.31 5.35 -5.15
N LEU A 616 4.37 4.59 -5.71
CA LEU A 616 3.81 3.37 -5.11
C LEU A 616 4.59 2.12 -5.55
N GLY A 617 5.68 2.30 -6.30
CA GLY A 617 6.50 1.24 -6.87
C GLY A 617 6.05 0.82 -8.28
N SER A 618 6.83 -0.09 -8.86
CA SER A 618 6.53 -0.75 -10.14
C SER A 618 6.43 -2.27 -9.93
N LYS A 619 5.76 -2.96 -10.86
CA LYS A 619 5.79 -4.43 -10.98
C LYS A 619 7.07 -4.94 -11.66
N TYR A 620 7.85 -4.04 -12.24
CA TYR A 620 9.08 -4.34 -12.97
C TYR A 620 10.26 -3.65 -12.30
N PRO A 621 11.49 -4.16 -12.49
CA PRO A 621 12.69 -3.54 -11.95
C PRO A 621 12.83 -2.07 -12.35
N ILE A 622 13.30 -1.28 -11.40
CA ILE A 622 13.65 0.13 -11.60
C ILE A 622 15.17 0.19 -11.80
N THR A 623 15.56 0.77 -12.93
CA THR A 623 16.96 0.97 -13.33
C THR A 623 17.29 2.45 -13.31
N GLU A 624 18.41 2.82 -12.68
CA GLU A 624 18.93 4.18 -12.65
C GLU A 624 20.41 4.19 -13.03
N LEU A 625 20.76 4.99 -14.03
CA LEU A 625 22.14 5.29 -14.43
C LEU A 625 22.39 6.79 -14.17
N LYS A 626 23.45 7.12 -13.47
CA LYS A 626 23.91 8.49 -13.26
C LYS A 626 25.28 8.67 -13.87
N TYR A 627 25.46 9.77 -14.59
CA TYR A 627 26.74 10.19 -15.13
C TYR A 627 26.98 11.66 -14.78
N ALA A 628 28.01 11.94 -13.98
CA ALA A 628 28.37 13.29 -13.59
C ALA A 628 29.78 13.65 -14.07
N VAL A 629 29.97 14.89 -14.47
CA VAL A 629 31.27 15.44 -14.89
C VAL A 629 31.57 16.69 -14.07
N GLY A 630 32.65 16.64 -13.28
CA GLY A 630 33.21 17.78 -12.56
C GLY A 630 34.08 18.61 -13.48
N ILE A 631 33.73 19.89 -13.64
CA ILE A 631 34.39 20.83 -14.55
C ILE A 631 35.24 21.80 -13.73
N PRO A 632 36.57 21.79 -13.91
CA PRO A 632 37.43 22.74 -13.22
C PRO A 632 37.31 24.14 -13.82
N GLY A 633 37.39 25.16 -12.96
CA GLY A 633 37.54 26.56 -13.36
C GLY A 633 36.29 27.39 -13.56
N ILE A 634 35.13 26.76 -13.53
CA ILE A 634 33.86 27.47 -13.43
C ILE A 634 33.57 27.72 -11.96
N ALA A 635 33.28 28.97 -11.59
CA ALA A 635 32.95 29.38 -10.23
C ALA A 635 33.98 28.91 -9.17
N ASN A 636 35.28 29.01 -9.46
CA ASN A 636 36.36 28.57 -8.57
C ASN A 636 36.38 27.05 -8.27
N SER A 637 35.74 26.23 -9.10
CA SER A 637 35.83 24.76 -9.02
C SER A 637 37.27 24.29 -9.20
N GLY A 638 37.80 23.59 -8.20
CA GLY A 638 39.16 23.03 -8.18
C GLY A 638 39.23 21.56 -8.56
N GLN A 639 38.10 20.93 -8.88
CA GLN A 639 38.03 19.49 -9.11
C GLN A 639 37.73 19.15 -10.57
N GLN A 640 38.35 18.06 -11.05
CA GLN A 640 38.08 17.48 -12.36
C GLN A 640 37.89 15.97 -12.21
N TYR A 641 36.69 15.48 -12.51
CA TYR A 641 36.38 14.06 -12.44
C TYR A 641 35.21 13.68 -13.33
N GLN A 642 35.03 12.38 -13.52
CA GLN A 642 33.82 11.79 -14.08
C GLN A 642 33.31 10.72 -13.12
N ARG A 643 32.02 10.68 -12.86
CA ARG A 643 31.40 9.67 -11.98
C ARG A 643 30.30 8.97 -12.74
N VAL A 644 30.36 7.64 -12.78
CA VAL A 644 29.31 6.78 -13.33
C VAL A 644 28.78 5.93 -12.20
N SER A 645 27.46 5.84 -12.02
CA SER A 645 26.85 4.87 -11.12
C SER A 645 25.60 4.25 -11.71
N LEU A 646 25.39 2.96 -11.44
CA LEU A 646 24.26 2.16 -11.89
C LEU A 646 23.60 1.52 -10.68
N SER A 647 22.27 1.53 -10.64
CA SER A 647 21.46 0.86 -9.62
C SER A 647 20.28 0.16 -10.26
N VAL A 648 20.00 -1.06 -9.78
CA VAL A 648 18.83 -1.87 -10.15
C VAL A 648 18.12 -2.29 -8.88
N SER A 649 16.83 -1.99 -8.75
CA SER A 649 16.02 -2.42 -7.61
C SER A 649 14.66 -2.96 -8.02
N ASP A 650 14.17 -3.97 -7.32
CA ASP A 650 12.82 -4.50 -7.52
C ASP A 650 12.24 -5.06 -6.21
N TYR A 651 10.92 -5.22 -6.19
CA TYR A 651 10.17 -5.85 -5.11
C TYR A 651 9.40 -7.06 -5.65
N ILE A 652 10.00 -8.23 -5.49
CA ILE A 652 9.44 -9.49 -5.99
C ILE A 652 8.53 -10.10 -4.92
N LYS A 653 7.28 -10.41 -5.30
CA LYS A 653 6.39 -11.25 -4.47
C LYS A 653 6.72 -12.71 -4.74
N LEU A 654 7.00 -13.49 -3.70
CA LEU A 654 7.33 -14.92 -3.75
C LEU A 654 6.29 -15.74 -2.98
N PRO A 655 5.04 -15.91 -3.44
CA PRO A 655 4.06 -16.72 -2.72
C PRO A 655 4.47 -18.21 -2.71
N PRO A 656 4.35 -18.94 -1.59
CA PRO A 656 3.87 -18.51 -0.28
C PRO A 656 4.97 -17.97 0.66
N PHE A 657 6.22 -17.88 0.22
CA PHE A 657 7.41 -17.49 0.99
C PHE A 657 7.54 -16.00 1.33
N GLY A 658 6.63 -15.14 0.87
CA GLY A 658 6.57 -13.74 1.25
C GLY A 658 7.04 -12.81 0.13
N SER A 659 7.92 -11.86 0.44
CA SER A 659 8.36 -10.82 -0.50
C SER A 659 9.85 -10.49 -0.35
N LEU A 660 10.53 -10.39 -1.48
CA LEU A 660 11.96 -10.11 -1.58
C LEU A 660 12.17 -8.73 -2.20
N TYR A 661 12.74 -7.81 -1.44
CA TYR A 661 13.33 -6.60 -1.97
C TYR A 661 14.80 -6.86 -2.26
N TYR A 662 15.28 -6.42 -3.42
CA TYR A 662 16.70 -6.34 -3.71
C TYR A 662 17.05 -5.02 -4.35
N ASN A 663 18.27 -4.56 -4.10
CA ASN A 663 18.92 -3.45 -4.78
C ASN A 663 20.38 -3.82 -5.00
N VAL A 664 20.82 -3.80 -6.26
CA VAL A 664 22.21 -4.01 -6.65
C VAL A 664 22.70 -2.72 -7.26
N PHE A 665 23.85 -2.24 -6.79
CA PHE A 665 24.38 -0.94 -7.19
C PHE A 665 25.90 -1.01 -7.36
N GLY A 666 26.43 -0.11 -8.17
CA GLY A 666 27.87 0.03 -8.35
C GLY A 666 28.22 1.33 -9.04
N GLY A 667 29.46 1.76 -8.90
CA GLY A 667 29.91 3.01 -9.47
C GLY A 667 31.42 3.10 -9.58
N LYS A 668 31.86 4.05 -10.39
CA LYS A 668 33.25 4.41 -10.58
C LYS A 668 33.43 5.91 -10.74
N ILE A 669 34.46 6.44 -10.11
CA ILE A 669 34.89 7.83 -10.12
C ILE A 669 36.27 7.86 -10.76
N PHE A 670 36.39 8.56 -11.88
CA PHE A 670 37.61 8.79 -12.61
C PHE A 670 38.14 10.17 -12.26
N GLY A 671 39.36 10.26 -11.76
CA GLY A 671 39.97 11.51 -11.30
C GLY A 671 40.45 11.42 -9.87
N THR A 672 41.33 12.34 -9.48
CA THR A 672 41.86 12.44 -8.13
C THR A 672 41.11 13.53 -7.38
N VAL A 673 40.26 13.16 -6.43
CA VAL A 673 39.34 14.09 -5.75
C VAL A 673 39.33 13.90 -4.23
N PRO A 674 39.03 14.96 -3.47
CA PRO A 674 38.81 14.86 -2.03
C PRO A 674 37.61 13.98 -1.68
N TYR A 675 37.59 13.47 -0.46
CA TYR A 675 36.56 12.57 0.06
C TYR A 675 35.14 13.12 -0.05
N THR A 676 34.97 14.45 -0.09
CA THR A 676 33.67 15.12 -0.26
C THR A 676 33.01 14.82 -1.61
N SER A 677 33.80 14.37 -2.59
CA SER A 677 33.35 14.03 -3.94
C SER A 677 33.56 12.55 -4.29
N LEU A 678 34.17 11.77 -3.38
CA LEU A 678 34.26 10.32 -3.45
C LEU A 678 32.96 9.65 -3.00
N GLU A 679 32.85 8.34 -3.22
CA GLU A 679 31.77 7.57 -2.63
C GLU A 679 32.04 7.39 -1.14
N VAL A 680 31.24 8.07 -0.32
CA VAL A 680 31.17 7.83 1.13
C VAL A 680 30.05 6.82 1.36
N HIS A 681 30.42 5.57 1.68
CA HIS A 681 29.42 4.52 1.88
C HIS A 681 28.45 4.89 3.01
N PRO A 682 27.13 4.68 2.83
CA PRO A 682 26.13 5.20 3.74
C PRO A 682 26.14 4.47 5.08
N GLY A 683 26.61 5.14 6.13
CA GLY A 683 26.60 4.63 7.50
C GLY A 683 25.44 5.18 8.34
N ASN A 684 25.03 4.40 9.35
CA ASN A 684 24.00 4.76 10.32
C ASN A 684 24.59 5.04 11.72
N GLU A 685 24.39 6.25 12.24
CA GLU A 685 24.86 6.65 13.57
C GLU A 685 23.76 6.69 14.65
N ILE A 686 22.55 6.23 14.34
CA ILE A 686 21.40 6.18 15.26
C ILE A 686 20.87 4.75 15.45
N TYR A 687 20.19 4.48 16.56
CA TYR A 687 19.53 3.20 16.87
C TYR A 687 18.18 3.00 16.15
N TYR A 688 17.91 3.81 15.13
CA TYR A 688 16.78 3.64 14.22
C TYR A 688 17.23 2.88 12.97
N TYR A 689 16.55 1.80 12.60
CA TYR A 689 16.92 1.04 11.41
C TYR A 689 16.69 1.87 10.13
N ASN A 690 17.73 1.97 9.30
CA ASN A 690 17.66 2.61 8.00
C ASN A 690 17.79 1.56 6.89
N LYS A 691 16.78 1.46 6.01
CA LYS A 691 16.79 0.52 4.88
C LYS A 691 17.84 0.86 3.82
N TYR A 692 18.22 2.11 3.65
CA TYR A 692 19.16 2.56 2.60
C TYR A 692 20.61 2.72 3.06
N ALA A 693 20.90 2.56 4.36
CA ALA A 693 22.25 2.65 4.90
C ALA A 693 22.70 1.32 5.52
N PHE A 694 24.01 1.15 5.65
CA PHE A 694 24.62 0.10 6.46
C PHE A 694 24.46 0.48 7.93
N ASN A 695 23.72 -0.32 8.68
CA ASN A 695 23.29 0.02 10.03
C ASN A 695 24.42 -0.09 11.06
N MET A 696 25.38 -0.97 10.81
CA MET A 696 26.56 -1.16 11.68
C MET A 696 27.78 -0.35 11.22
N MET A 697 27.71 0.31 10.07
CA MET A 697 28.77 1.18 9.55
C MET A 697 28.57 2.60 10.08
N ASN A 698 29.65 3.27 10.45
CA ASN A 698 29.60 4.70 10.78
C ASN A 698 29.71 5.54 9.52
N ARG A 699 29.17 6.77 9.54
CA ARG A 699 29.36 7.70 8.43
C ARG A 699 30.83 8.02 8.26
N PHE A 700 31.29 8.25 7.03
CA PHE A 700 32.70 8.55 6.74
C PHE A 700 33.68 7.46 7.17
N GLU A 701 33.23 6.21 7.43
CA GLU A 701 34.13 5.12 7.79
C GLU A 701 34.89 4.60 6.56
N PHE A 702 34.18 4.37 5.44
CA PHE A 702 34.75 3.81 4.22
C PHE A 702 34.58 4.74 3.02
N LEU A 703 35.67 4.89 2.27
CA LEU A 703 35.73 5.63 1.01
C LEU A 703 36.00 4.67 -0.15
N SER A 704 35.41 4.97 -1.31
CA SER A 704 35.72 4.25 -2.56
C SER A 704 35.64 5.18 -3.77
N ASP A 705 36.47 4.89 -4.77
CA ASP A 705 36.35 5.46 -6.11
C ASP A 705 35.88 4.42 -7.13
N GLN A 706 35.88 3.13 -6.77
CA GLN A 706 35.17 2.09 -7.49
C GLN A 706 34.55 1.11 -6.51
N TYR A 707 33.29 0.74 -6.73
CA TYR A 707 32.55 -0.08 -5.78
C TYR A 707 31.41 -0.85 -6.46
N VAL A 708 31.05 -1.98 -5.87
CA VAL A 708 29.85 -2.77 -6.18
C VAL A 708 29.27 -3.26 -4.87
N GLY A 709 27.95 -3.15 -4.71
CA GLY A 709 27.25 -3.56 -3.52
C GLY A 709 25.83 -4.05 -3.79
N PHE A 710 25.24 -4.61 -2.75
CA PHE A 710 23.87 -5.08 -2.76
C PHE A 710 23.20 -4.84 -1.41
N ASN A 711 21.87 -4.76 -1.45
CA ASN A 711 20.99 -4.70 -0.30
C ASN A 711 19.79 -5.61 -0.57
N VAL A 712 19.57 -6.59 0.29
CA VAL A 712 18.49 -7.56 0.18
C VAL A 712 17.70 -7.59 1.48
N GLU A 713 16.37 -7.56 1.37
CA GLU A 713 15.46 -7.79 2.50
C GLU A 713 14.41 -8.81 2.06
N HIS A 714 14.34 -9.94 2.78
CA HIS A 714 13.31 -10.95 2.56
C HIS A 714 12.35 -10.96 3.75
N THR A 715 11.12 -10.51 3.50
CA THR A 715 10.04 -10.61 4.48
C THR A 715 9.31 -11.93 4.27
N ILE A 716 9.42 -12.86 5.22
CA ILE A 716 8.84 -14.21 5.13
C ILE A 716 7.38 -14.22 5.61
N GLY A 717 7.00 -13.27 6.47
CA GLY A 717 5.69 -13.26 7.13
C GLY A 717 5.69 -14.18 8.34
N ASN A 718 4.70 -15.07 8.48
CA ASN A 718 4.56 -15.88 9.70
C ASN A 718 5.66 -16.93 9.87
N GLY A 719 6.34 -17.34 8.79
CA GLY A 719 7.48 -18.28 8.80
C GLY A 719 7.32 -19.41 9.83
N ILE A 720 8.37 -19.60 10.63
CA ILE A 720 8.39 -20.58 11.72
C ILE A 720 7.47 -20.16 12.89
N PHE A 721 7.24 -18.86 13.08
CA PHE A 721 6.35 -18.33 14.13
C PHE A 721 4.89 -18.80 13.99
N GLY A 722 4.47 -19.20 12.78
CA GLY A 722 3.16 -19.80 12.52
C GLY A 722 2.92 -21.14 13.23
N TYR A 723 3.99 -21.84 13.60
CA TYR A 723 3.94 -23.14 14.30
C TYR A 723 3.97 -23.00 15.83
N ILE A 724 4.34 -21.84 16.36
CA ILE A 724 4.45 -21.60 17.81
C ILE A 724 3.16 -20.95 18.31
N PRO A 725 2.31 -21.64 19.11
CA PRO A 725 0.94 -21.20 19.40
C PRO A 725 0.82 -19.79 20.03
N LEU A 726 1.71 -19.43 20.95
CA LEU A 726 1.68 -18.11 21.62
C LEU A 726 2.14 -16.99 20.67
N ILE A 727 3.23 -17.20 19.94
CA ILE A 727 3.76 -16.21 18.98
C ILE A 727 2.79 -16.00 17.81
N LYS A 728 2.14 -17.07 17.35
CA LYS A 728 1.08 -17.01 16.34
C LYS A 728 -0.06 -16.08 16.75
N LYS A 729 -0.49 -16.09 18.02
CA LYS A 729 -1.52 -15.18 18.54
C LYS A 729 -1.07 -13.72 18.53
N LEU A 730 0.23 -13.47 18.75
CA LEU A 730 0.83 -12.15 18.68
C LEU A 730 1.00 -11.63 17.24
N LYS A 731 0.78 -12.49 16.23
CA LYS A 731 0.85 -12.13 14.81
C LYS A 731 2.24 -11.60 14.40
N TRP A 732 3.29 -12.00 15.10
CA TRP A 732 4.66 -11.62 14.76
C TRP A 732 5.11 -12.20 13.42
N ARG A 733 6.03 -11.48 12.77
CA ARG A 733 6.53 -11.87 11.44
C ARG A 733 8.06 -11.90 11.44
N GLN A 734 8.59 -12.79 10.62
CA GLN A 734 10.01 -13.01 10.42
C GLN A 734 10.47 -12.35 9.13
N PHE A 735 11.68 -11.80 9.16
CA PHE A 735 12.40 -11.30 8.00
C PHE A 735 13.90 -11.49 8.22
N TRP A 736 14.67 -11.44 7.14
CA TRP A 736 16.12 -11.29 7.20
C TRP A 736 16.60 -10.24 6.19
N THR A 737 17.76 -9.67 6.47
CA THR A 737 18.42 -8.65 5.65
C THR A 737 19.87 -9.03 5.42
N ALA A 738 20.40 -8.67 4.26
CA ALA A 738 21.82 -8.78 3.97
C ALA A 738 22.25 -7.58 3.12
N LYS A 739 23.29 -6.88 3.56
CA LYS A 739 23.87 -5.76 2.82
C LYS A 739 25.36 -5.96 2.72
N GLY A 740 25.88 -5.90 1.50
CA GLY A 740 27.30 -6.07 1.24
C GLY A 740 27.82 -5.01 0.29
N VAL A 741 29.07 -4.61 0.47
CA VAL A 741 29.76 -3.74 -0.47
C VAL A 741 31.24 -4.07 -0.52
N VAL A 742 31.78 -4.09 -1.73
CA VAL A 742 33.20 -4.20 -2.01
C VAL A 742 33.62 -2.97 -2.80
N GLY A 743 34.83 -2.50 -2.59
CA GLY A 743 35.34 -1.35 -3.30
C GLY A 743 36.81 -1.14 -3.06
N SER A 744 37.39 -0.18 -3.75
CA SER A 744 38.78 0.21 -3.57
C SER A 744 38.94 1.71 -3.80
N LEU A 745 40.16 2.18 -3.56
CA LEU A 745 40.63 3.51 -3.97
C LEU A 745 41.80 3.32 -4.93
N SER A 746 41.88 4.13 -5.97
CA SER A 746 43.09 4.27 -6.78
C SER A 746 44.24 4.86 -5.93
N GLU A 747 45.48 4.52 -6.28
CA GLU A 747 46.67 5.00 -5.55
C GLU A 747 46.72 6.54 -5.37
N PRO A 748 46.36 7.37 -6.37
CA PRO A 748 46.27 8.82 -6.17
C PRO A 748 45.23 9.22 -5.12
N ASN A 749 44.04 8.60 -5.14
CA ASN A 749 42.98 8.89 -4.18
C ASN A 749 43.32 8.39 -2.76
N LYS A 750 44.06 7.28 -2.63
CA LYS A 750 44.59 6.83 -1.34
C LYS A 750 45.52 7.87 -0.73
N LYS A 751 46.50 8.34 -1.50
CA LYS A 751 47.47 9.36 -1.05
C LYS A 751 46.79 10.67 -0.66
N LEU A 752 45.77 11.09 -1.41
CA LEU A 752 45.06 12.35 -1.15
C LEU A 752 44.13 12.29 0.08
N ASN A 753 43.57 11.13 0.43
CA ASN A 753 42.48 11.07 1.40
C ASN A 753 42.80 10.32 2.69
N LEU A 754 43.60 9.24 2.66
CA LEU A 754 43.73 8.34 3.82
C LEU A 754 44.67 8.87 4.92
N TYR A 755 45.57 9.79 4.60
CA TYR A 755 46.64 10.23 5.52
C TYR A 755 46.42 11.63 6.11
N ASN A 756 45.24 12.19 5.95
CA ASN A 756 44.95 13.60 6.19
C ASN A 756 44.06 13.81 7.42
N GLY A 757 44.59 13.64 8.64
CA GLY A 757 43.92 14.06 9.88
C GLY A 757 42.68 13.27 10.33
N TYR A 758 42.08 12.44 9.47
CA TYR A 758 40.96 11.56 9.80
C TYR A 758 41.21 10.13 9.27
N PRO A 759 40.98 9.08 10.07
CA PRO A 759 41.33 7.70 9.72
C PRO A 759 40.26 7.06 8.81
N PHE A 760 40.09 7.59 7.60
CA PHE A 760 39.27 6.94 6.58
C PHE A 760 39.81 5.54 6.27
N ARG A 761 38.93 4.60 5.91
CA ARG A 761 39.30 3.25 5.50
C ARG A 761 38.88 3.00 4.05
N THR A 762 39.53 2.03 3.42
CA THR A 762 39.10 1.47 2.13
C THR A 762 38.59 0.05 2.33
N LEU A 763 37.79 -0.43 1.37
CA LEU A 763 37.24 -1.79 1.34
C LEU A 763 38.13 -2.78 0.57
N GLU A 764 39.29 -2.34 0.11
CA GLU A 764 40.21 -3.15 -0.69
C GLU A 764 40.76 -4.31 0.14
N GLY A 765 40.59 -5.54 -0.36
CA GLY A 765 40.94 -6.77 0.35
C GLY A 765 40.05 -7.11 1.56
N ASN A 766 39.12 -6.23 1.94
CA ASN A 766 38.32 -6.32 3.16
C ASN A 766 36.88 -5.84 2.89
N PRO A 767 36.04 -6.68 2.24
CA PRO A 767 34.67 -6.32 1.91
C PRO A 767 33.84 -6.05 3.17
N TYR A 768 32.84 -5.18 3.05
CA TYR A 768 31.88 -4.96 4.12
C TYR A 768 30.67 -5.86 3.93
N LEU A 769 30.23 -6.52 4.98
CA LEU A 769 29.02 -7.34 5.00
C LEU A 769 28.32 -7.20 6.35
N GLU A 770 27.05 -6.82 6.32
CA GLU A 770 26.13 -6.94 7.46
C GLU A 770 24.97 -7.87 7.12
N VAL A 771 24.63 -8.73 8.07
CA VAL A 771 23.48 -9.63 7.98
C VAL A 771 22.61 -9.37 9.18
N GLY A 772 21.29 -9.33 8.98
CA GLY A 772 20.34 -9.10 10.05
C GLY A 772 19.14 -10.02 9.97
N THR A 773 18.48 -10.20 11.11
CA THR A 773 17.16 -10.80 11.22
C THR A 773 16.41 -10.10 12.32
N GLY A 774 15.10 -10.26 12.36
CA GLY A 774 14.33 -9.63 13.43
C GLY A 774 12.90 -10.09 13.52
N ILE A 775 12.17 -9.33 14.33
CA ILE A 775 10.75 -9.52 14.54
C ILE A 775 10.07 -8.21 14.14
N GLU A 776 9.22 -8.28 13.13
CA GLU A 776 8.33 -7.18 12.80
C GLU A 776 6.91 -7.47 13.27
N ASN A 777 6.04 -6.45 13.18
CA ASN A 777 4.66 -6.51 13.59
C ASN A 777 4.44 -6.58 15.12
N ILE A 778 5.41 -6.11 15.91
CA ILE A 778 5.27 -5.98 17.37
C ILE A 778 4.28 -4.86 17.64
N PHE A 779 3.21 -5.15 18.37
CA PHE A 779 2.04 -4.26 18.52
C PHE A 779 1.47 -3.73 17.19
N LYS A 780 1.77 -4.38 16.07
CA LYS A 780 1.41 -4.00 14.68
C LYS A 780 2.11 -2.77 14.08
N PHE A 781 3.08 -2.18 14.77
CA PHE A 781 3.77 -0.96 14.28
C PHE A 781 5.27 -0.99 14.48
N LEU A 782 5.76 -1.76 15.45
CA LEU A 782 7.17 -1.82 15.81
C LEU A 782 7.85 -2.99 15.10
N ARG A 783 9.09 -2.73 14.69
CA ARG A 783 10.02 -3.73 14.19
C ARG A 783 11.33 -3.59 14.97
N VAL A 784 11.90 -4.72 15.36
CA VAL A 784 13.20 -4.82 16.00
C VAL A 784 14.12 -5.64 15.11
N ASP A 785 15.26 -5.06 14.75
CA ASP A 785 16.27 -5.65 13.89
C ASP A 785 17.52 -5.97 14.72
N PHE A 786 17.97 -7.22 14.62
CA PHE A 786 19.24 -7.70 15.14
C PHE A 786 20.21 -7.79 13.97
N ILE A 787 21.30 -7.02 14.00
CA ILE A 787 22.21 -6.89 12.86
C ILE A 787 23.63 -7.21 13.32
N TRP A 788 24.29 -8.10 12.58
CA TRP A 788 25.67 -8.49 12.76
C TRP A 788 26.52 -7.91 11.64
N ARG A 789 27.60 -7.23 12.00
CA ARG A 789 28.68 -6.89 11.08
C ARG A 789 29.57 -8.12 10.96
N VAL A 790 29.49 -8.79 9.82
CA VAL A 790 30.24 -10.03 9.52
C VAL A 790 31.63 -9.71 8.99
N ALA A 791 31.75 -8.66 8.18
CA ALA A 791 33.01 -8.21 7.62
C ALA A 791 33.03 -6.67 7.46
N PRO A 792 34.21 -6.03 7.49
CA PRO A 792 35.50 -6.60 7.86
C PRO A 792 35.59 -6.85 9.37
N ASP A 793 36.57 -7.65 9.79
CA ASP A 793 36.84 -7.89 11.21
C ASP A 793 37.11 -6.57 11.95
N VAL A 794 36.64 -6.56 13.20
CA VAL A 794 36.82 -5.43 14.13
C VAL A 794 38.29 -5.37 14.50
N LEU A 795 38.87 -4.16 14.50
CA LEU A 795 40.28 -3.98 14.87
C LEU A 795 40.49 -4.39 16.35
N PRO A 796 41.68 -4.84 16.77
CA PRO A 796 41.94 -5.30 18.14
C PRO A 796 41.52 -4.32 19.24
N ASP A 797 41.59 -3.02 18.96
CA ASP A 797 41.28 -1.93 19.91
C ASP A 797 39.83 -1.43 19.80
N GLU A 798 39.03 -1.99 18.90
CA GLU A 798 37.63 -1.61 18.74
C GLU A 798 36.71 -2.51 19.58
N PRO A 799 35.75 -1.92 20.33
CA PRO A 799 34.92 -2.69 21.24
C PRO A 799 34.04 -3.71 20.52
N ALA A 800 33.89 -4.89 21.11
CA ALA A 800 33.13 -6.01 20.56
C ALA A 800 31.65 -5.67 20.25
N ASN A 801 31.10 -4.65 20.89
CA ASN A 801 29.77 -4.11 20.61
C ASN A 801 29.62 -3.51 19.19
N LYS A 802 30.72 -3.35 18.42
CA LYS A 802 30.66 -3.00 16.99
C LYS A 802 30.32 -4.19 16.08
N LYS A 803 30.37 -5.44 16.57
CA LYS A 803 29.99 -6.63 15.78
C LYS A 803 28.47 -6.87 15.75
N PHE A 804 27.72 -6.30 16.69
CA PHE A 804 26.28 -6.55 16.84
C PHE A 804 25.52 -5.31 17.30
N GLY A 805 24.38 -5.04 16.68
CA GLY A 805 23.49 -3.95 17.07
C GLY A 805 22.03 -4.35 17.05
N VAL A 806 21.25 -3.70 17.93
CA VAL A 806 19.79 -3.80 17.97
C VAL A 806 19.20 -2.47 17.54
N PHE A 807 18.33 -2.49 16.54
CA PHE A 807 17.73 -1.29 15.96
C PHE A 807 16.20 -1.39 16.04
N GLY A 808 15.56 -0.27 16.35
CA GLY A 808 14.11 -0.15 16.30
C GLY A 808 13.66 0.57 15.03
N SER A 809 12.49 0.24 14.51
CA SER A 809 11.84 1.04 13.47
C SER A 809 10.33 1.02 13.60
N PHE A 810 9.69 2.06 13.05
CA PHE A 810 8.24 2.11 12.90
C PHE A 810 7.89 1.74 11.46
N LYS A 811 7.09 0.70 11.29
CA LYS A 811 6.60 0.23 9.99
C LYS A 811 5.10 0.05 10.08
N LEU A 812 4.36 0.94 9.42
CA LEU A 812 2.92 0.84 9.27
C LEU A 812 2.63 0.04 8.00
N GLN A 813 2.04 -1.15 8.16
CA GLN A 813 1.69 -2.04 7.05
C GLN A 813 0.20 -2.37 7.15
N PHE A 814 -0.56 -1.94 6.15
CA PHE A 814 -2.00 -2.11 6.03
C PHE A 814 -2.38 -3.40 5.32
#